data_AF-A0A9X6IVE6-F1
#
_entry.id   AF-A0A9X6IVE6-F1
#
_cell.length_a   1.000
_cell.length_b   1.000
_cell.length_c   1.000
_cell.angle_alpha   90.00
_cell.angle_beta   90.00
_cell.angle_gamma   90.00
#
_symmetry.space_group_name_H-M   'P 1'
#
loop_
_entity.id
_entity.type
_entity.pdbx_description
1 polymer ?
#
loop_
_entity_poly.entity_id
_entity_poly.type
_entity_poly.pdbx_seq_one_letter_code
_entity_poly.pdbx_strand_id
1 'polypeptide(L)'
;MTKKVKSPTGVISDLEKRKKLRHNEYYDIQEIFDELYSQSQQGKYFRNLISIMKSKKNIRLAYRNIKRNGGKDTAGVDGITIKDIAKLPPHVIVENIEKMFDFYVPKPVRRKMIPKENGKKRPLGIPCMWDRLFQQCILQVLEPICEARFHNHSYGFRPNRGTNHAIARMLFLINQCGLHHCVDVDIKGFFDNVNHGKLLKQMWTLGIKDKKLLSIISTLVKAEIEGEGIPSKGTPQGGILSPLLSNIVLNELDWWVSNQYETFETKHQYTQSNKFRALKSTKLKEIYIIRYADDFKILCRTRNQAIKTKIAVEKFLKERLQLDCSEDKSKVVNLKKNWSDFLGFQLKVKAKGYKETKQWAKTNVKDENTGKWRTKNYVKSILKEPKYTCTSRMSPKALKKAKDKITKAIKTIQKSPTPDKAKLFNSTVMGIQNYYKIATNITLNLSEISFHCQRAIYNRLRLNTKQASYKDMTKMQQKRYKGYNPKLISLGPVVLAPIHAQKHEAPMNFNQNISNYTSNGRKLIHNKLMKIAETTIAAIMEQYLSDRSIEYHDNRISKFVGQQGKCYVTGKLLGIIGWHCHHIIPFHKNKDDSYKNLVIVENDIHRLIHMTDEVKIYNLLVMNEIKGAKLKRVNSLREKVGLEPIDLKSIKKNILIAS
;
A
#
# COMPACT_ATOMS: atom_id res chain seq x y z
N MET A 1 4.16 -32.64 -6.76
CA MET A 1 2.81 -32.32 -6.23
C MET A 1 2.79 -30.94 -5.56
N THR A 2 2.42 -29.92 -6.31
CA THR A 2 2.45 -28.50 -5.93
C THR A 2 1.20 -28.08 -5.15
N LYS A 3 1.25 -28.11 -3.80
CA LYS A 3 0.23 -27.47 -2.95
C LYS A 3 0.46 -25.95 -2.89
N LYS A 4 -0.40 -25.20 -3.58
CA LYS A 4 -0.52 -23.73 -3.47
C LYS A 4 -0.90 -23.33 -2.04
N VAL A 5 0.08 -22.91 -1.24
CA VAL A 5 -0.16 -22.30 0.07
C VAL A 5 -0.41 -20.80 -0.13
N LYS A 6 -1.68 -20.39 -0.18
CA LYS A 6 -2.09 -18.97 -0.13
C LYS A 6 -1.97 -18.46 1.31
N SER A 7 -1.04 -17.53 1.56
CA SER A 7 -0.90 -16.86 2.87
C SER A 7 -2.05 -15.86 3.10
N PRO A 8 -2.70 -15.79 4.28
CA PRO A 8 -4.02 -15.18 4.40
C PRO A 8 -4.04 -13.72 4.90
N THR A 9 -2.90 -13.09 5.22
CA THR A 9 -2.86 -11.68 5.68
C THR A 9 -2.35 -10.68 4.67
N GLY A 10 -1.94 -11.14 3.48
CA GLY A 10 -1.99 -10.32 2.27
C GLY A 10 -3.43 -9.93 1.92
N VAL A 11 -4.44 -10.63 2.43
CA VAL A 11 -5.84 -10.44 2.01
C VAL A 11 -6.39 -9.04 2.26
N ILE A 12 -6.02 -8.33 3.34
CA ILE A 12 -6.56 -6.99 3.62
C ILE A 12 -5.85 -5.90 2.78
N SER A 13 -4.52 -5.95 2.68
CA SER A 13 -3.76 -5.01 1.83
C SER A 13 -3.94 -5.32 0.35
N ASP A 14 -4.05 -6.59 -0.03
CA ASP A 14 -4.42 -7.02 -1.37
C ASP A 14 -5.89 -6.67 -1.66
N LEU A 15 -6.82 -6.73 -0.70
CA LEU A 15 -8.20 -6.25 -0.90
C LEU A 15 -8.22 -4.76 -1.23
N GLU A 16 -7.40 -3.95 -0.55
CA GLU A 16 -7.28 -2.52 -0.82
C GLU A 16 -6.57 -2.20 -2.14
N LYS A 17 -5.49 -2.92 -2.48
CA LYS A 17 -4.82 -2.85 -3.79
C LYS A 17 -5.77 -3.27 -4.92
N ARG A 18 -6.50 -4.38 -4.72
CA ARG A 18 -7.56 -4.85 -5.62
C ARG A 18 -8.66 -3.81 -5.78
N LYS A 19 -8.95 -2.96 -4.78
CA LYS A 19 -9.94 -1.86 -4.88
C LYS A 19 -9.42 -0.68 -5.73
N LYS A 20 -8.13 -0.31 -5.68
CA LYS A 20 -7.58 0.83 -6.46
C LYS A 20 -7.68 0.56 -7.98
N LEU A 21 -7.22 -0.60 -8.44
CA LEU A 21 -7.30 -1.02 -9.85
C LEU A 21 -8.74 -1.12 -10.38
N ARG A 22 -9.60 -1.74 -9.57
CA ARG A 22 -11.03 -1.79 -9.85
C ARG A 22 -11.64 -0.41 -10.09
N HIS A 23 -11.16 0.65 -9.40
CA HIS A 23 -11.69 2.01 -9.59
C HIS A 23 -11.28 2.64 -10.91
N ASN A 24 -10.05 2.43 -11.36
CA ASN A 24 -9.61 2.98 -12.64
C ASN A 24 -10.39 2.36 -13.81
N GLU A 25 -10.64 1.05 -13.73
CA GLU A 25 -11.53 0.32 -14.64
C GLU A 25 -12.97 0.87 -14.51
N TYR A 26 -13.44 1.18 -13.30
CA TYR A 26 -14.78 1.76 -13.11
C TYR A 26 -15.00 3.10 -13.79
N TYR A 27 -14.01 3.99 -13.87
CA TYR A 27 -14.18 5.31 -14.49
C TYR A 27 -13.78 5.35 -15.97
N ASP A 28 -13.49 4.20 -16.59
CA ASP A 28 -13.06 4.13 -18.00
C ASP A 28 -11.90 5.10 -18.30
N ILE A 29 -10.95 5.16 -17.35
CA ILE A 29 -9.74 5.97 -17.43
C ILE A 29 -8.48 5.10 -17.47
N GLN A 30 -8.66 3.79 -17.28
CA GLN A 30 -7.56 2.83 -17.28
C GLN A 30 -6.89 2.74 -18.64
N GLU A 31 -7.63 2.81 -19.74
CA GLU A 31 -7.07 2.84 -21.10
C GLU A 31 -6.18 4.07 -21.31
N ILE A 32 -6.64 5.25 -20.88
CA ILE A 32 -5.85 6.48 -20.92
C ILE A 32 -4.56 6.33 -20.11
N PHE A 33 -4.62 5.74 -18.90
CA PHE A 33 -3.43 5.53 -18.08
C PHE A 33 -2.46 4.49 -18.66
N ASP A 34 -2.99 3.44 -19.30
CA ASP A 34 -2.18 2.45 -20.02
C ASP A 34 -1.47 3.08 -21.22
N GLU A 35 -2.18 3.93 -21.95
CA GLU A 35 -1.62 4.67 -23.08
C GLU A 35 -0.51 5.61 -22.62
N LEU A 36 -0.75 6.44 -21.59
CA LEU A 36 0.27 7.34 -21.03
C LEU A 36 1.52 6.58 -20.57
N TYR A 37 1.33 5.41 -19.94
CA TYR A 37 2.43 4.55 -19.54
C TYR A 37 3.22 4.03 -20.75
N SER A 38 2.53 3.48 -21.75
CA SER A 38 3.13 2.95 -22.99
C SER A 38 3.89 4.03 -23.77
N GLN A 39 3.26 5.20 -23.97
CA GLN A 39 3.87 6.36 -24.62
C GLN A 39 5.12 6.83 -23.86
N SER A 40 5.10 6.81 -22.52
CA SER A 40 6.25 7.18 -21.70
C SER A 40 7.39 6.17 -21.89
N GLN A 41 7.11 4.87 -21.90
CA GLN A 41 8.13 3.86 -22.20
C GLN A 41 8.81 4.08 -23.56
N GLN A 42 8.05 4.55 -24.56
CA GLN A 42 8.52 4.83 -25.92
C GLN A 42 9.30 6.14 -26.06
N GLY A 43 9.48 6.95 -25.01
CA GLY A 43 10.21 8.23 -25.18
C GLY A 43 9.35 9.43 -25.53
N LYS A 44 8.02 9.30 -25.63
CA LYS A 44 7.17 10.38 -26.13
C LYS A 44 7.09 11.58 -25.19
N TYR A 45 6.76 12.74 -25.78
CA TYR A 45 6.57 14.00 -25.08
C TYR A 45 5.08 14.30 -24.86
N PHE A 46 4.75 14.75 -23.64
CA PHE A 46 3.40 15.05 -23.22
C PHE A 46 3.21 16.56 -23.11
N ARG A 47 2.38 17.15 -23.98
CA ARG A 47 2.17 18.61 -24.07
C ARG A 47 0.80 19.10 -23.61
N ASN A 48 -0.20 18.21 -23.54
CA ASN A 48 -1.58 18.55 -23.21
C ASN A 48 -2.13 17.60 -22.13
N LEU A 49 -1.48 17.58 -20.95
CA LEU A 49 -1.90 16.71 -19.85
C LEU A 49 -3.06 17.32 -19.05
N ILE A 50 -3.19 18.65 -19.06
CA ILE A 50 -4.26 19.36 -18.35
C ILE A 50 -5.64 18.93 -18.84
N SER A 51 -5.84 18.69 -20.13
CA SER A 51 -7.13 18.23 -20.67
C SER A 51 -7.59 16.91 -20.01
N ILE A 52 -6.65 15.96 -19.85
CA ILE A 52 -6.89 14.70 -19.15
C ILE A 52 -7.16 14.95 -17.67
N MET A 53 -6.40 15.85 -17.04
CA MET A 53 -6.55 16.19 -15.62
C MET A 53 -7.90 16.86 -15.30
N LYS A 54 -8.40 17.74 -16.19
CA LYS A 54 -9.71 18.42 -16.11
C LYS A 54 -10.89 17.49 -16.40
N SER A 55 -10.67 16.32 -16.98
CA SER A 55 -11.77 15.42 -17.33
C SER A 55 -12.65 15.06 -16.12
N LYS A 56 -13.97 15.07 -16.32
CA LYS A 56 -14.96 14.71 -15.29
C LYS A 56 -14.66 13.34 -14.66
N LYS A 57 -14.23 12.37 -15.48
CA LYS A 57 -13.81 11.02 -15.06
C LYS A 57 -12.65 11.08 -14.06
N ASN A 58 -11.59 11.84 -14.35
CA ASN A 58 -10.42 11.97 -13.46
C ASN A 58 -10.75 12.67 -12.13
N ILE A 59 -11.55 13.74 -12.16
CA ILE A 59 -11.94 14.50 -10.97
C ILE A 59 -12.77 13.63 -10.00
N ARG A 60 -13.71 12.84 -10.54
CA ARG A 60 -14.51 11.91 -9.75
C ARG A 60 -13.66 10.81 -9.11
N LEU A 61 -12.71 10.26 -9.86
CA LEU A 61 -11.74 9.30 -9.33
C LEU A 61 -10.87 9.93 -8.22
N ALA A 62 -10.47 11.19 -8.39
CA ALA A 62 -9.69 11.92 -7.39
C ALA A 62 -10.45 12.05 -6.06
N TYR A 63 -11.73 12.44 -6.11
CA TYR A 63 -12.59 12.52 -4.93
C TYR A 63 -12.67 11.18 -4.21
N ARG A 64 -12.93 10.10 -4.94
CA ARG A 64 -13.03 8.74 -4.38
C ARG A 64 -11.71 8.29 -3.72
N ASN A 65 -10.58 8.65 -4.31
CA ASN A 65 -9.27 8.34 -3.74
C ASN A 65 -9.01 9.13 -2.45
N ILE A 66 -9.31 10.44 -2.43
CA ILE A 66 -9.19 11.28 -1.23
C ILE A 66 -10.12 10.80 -0.10
N LYS A 67 -11.37 10.43 -0.39
CA LYS A 67 -12.36 9.92 0.57
C LYS A 67 -11.86 8.70 1.36
N ARG A 68 -10.93 7.93 0.79
CA ARG A 68 -10.36 6.74 1.43
C ARG A 68 -9.03 6.98 2.13
N ASN A 69 -8.38 8.12 1.88
CA ASN A 69 -7.10 8.44 2.48
C ASN A 69 -7.25 8.67 4.00
N GLY A 70 -6.23 8.28 4.78
CA GLY A 70 -6.27 8.39 6.24
C GLY A 70 -6.38 9.83 6.76
N GLY A 71 -5.97 10.82 5.96
CA GLY A 71 -6.07 12.25 6.27
C GLY A 71 -7.39 12.91 5.87
N LYS A 72 -8.40 12.15 5.45
CA LYS A 72 -9.67 12.67 4.93
C LYS A 72 -10.44 13.57 5.92
N ASP A 73 -10.32 13.31 7.22
CA ASP A 73 -10.99 14.06 8.28
C ASP A 73 -10.11 15.20 8.83
N THR A 74 -8.91 15.40 8.30
CA THR A 74 -7.99 16.46 8.75
C THR A 74 -8.20 17.71 7.91
N ALA A 75 -8.63 18.81 8.51
CA ALA A 75 -8.80 20.09 7.83
C ALA A 75 -7.46 20.83 7.57
N GLY A 76 -7.44 21.65 6.53
CA GLY A 76 -6.39 22.65 6.26
C GLY A 76 -6.58 23.91 7.11
N VAL A 77 -6.11 25.06 6.61
CA VAL A 77 -6.33 26.37 7.28
C VAL A 77 -7.79 26.81 7.20
N ASP A 78 -8.53 26.38 6.18
CA ASP A 78 -9.91 26.78 5.91
C ASP A 78 -10.97 26.00 6.69
N GLY A 79 -10.58 25.05 7.53
CA GLY A 79 -11.52 24.22 8.30
C GLY A 79 -12.30 23.18 7.46
N ILE A 80 -12.19 23.20 6.13
CA ILE A 80 -12.97 22.34 5.23
C ILE A 80 -12.40 20.90 5.24
N THR A 81 -13.30 19.92 5.34
CA THR A 81 -12.99 18.50 5.29
C THR A 81 -13.65 17.80 4.11
N ILE A 82 -13.37 16.50 3.93
CA ILE A 82 -14.01 15.74 2.86
C ILE A 82 -15.53 15.63 3.08
N LYS A 83 -16.00 15.72 4.32
CA LYS A 83 -17.42 15.61 4.67
C LYS A 83 -18.23 16.80 4.18
N ASP A 84 -17.58 17.96 4.08
CA ASP A 84 -18.21 19.18 3.58
C ASP A 84 -18.34 19.10 2.05
N ILE A 85 -17.27 18.66 1.38
CA ILE A 85 -17.29 18.39 -0.07
C ILE A 85 -18.26 17.25 -0.40
N ALA A 86 -18.37 16.24 0.45
CA ALA A 86 -19.22 15.06 0.23
C ALA A 86 -20.70 15.39 0.03
N LYS A 87 -21.17 16.52 0.59
CA LYS A 87 -22.55 17.01 0.50
C LYS A 87 -22.82 17.75 -0.81
N LEU A 88 -21.79 18.20 -1.53
CA LEU A 88 -21.95 18.99 -2.73
C LEU A 88 -22.39 18.12 -3.93
N PRO A 89 -23.16 18.70 -4.87
CA PRO A 89 -23.42 18.08 -6.16
C PRO A 89 -22.11 17.87 -6.95
N PRO A 90 -22.00 16.79 -7.74
CA PRO A 90 -20.80 16.49 -8.53
C PRO A 90 -20.35 17.60 -9.50
N HIS A 91 -21.29 18.36 -10.08
CA HIS A 91 -20.96 19.42 -11.03
C HIS A 91 -20.20 20.58 -10.39
N VAL A 92 -20.54 20.97 -9.15
CA VAL A 92 -19.85 22.02 -8.40
C VAL A 92 -18.38 21.66 -8.16
N ILE A 93 -18.11 20.39 -7.85
CA ILE A 93 -16.75 19.90 -7.62
C ILE A 93 -15.93 19.95 -8.92
N VAL A 94 -16.54 19.54 -10.04
CA VAL A 94 -15.92 19.58 -11.37
C VAL A 94 -15.59 21.02 -11.74
N GLU A 95 -16.56 21.92 -11.67
CA GLU A 95 -16.41 23.32 -12.04
C GLU A 95 -15.32 24.02 -11.21
N ASN A 96 -15.30 23.79 -9.89
CA ASN A 96 -14.27 24.34 -9.01
C ASN A 96 -12.87 23.86 -9.41
N ILE A 97 -12.69 22.57 -9.68
CA ILE A 97 -11.39 22.02 -10.08
C ILE A 97 -10.99 22.51 -11.47
N GLU A 98 -11.94 22.65 -12.40
CA GLU A 98 -11.68 23.22 -13.73
C GLU A 98 -11.18 24.66 -13.63
N LYS A 99 -11.85 25.50 -12.82
CA LYS A 99 -11.42 26.88 -12.53
C LYS A 99 -10.01 26.92 -11.92
N MET A 100 -9.69 26.00 -11.00
CA MET A 100 -8.34 25.90 -10.43
C MET A 100 -7.28 25.56 -11.49
N PHE A 101 -7.60 24.78 -12.53
CA PHE A 101 -6.66 24.55 -13.64
C PHE A 101 -6.52 25.75 -14.56
N ASP A 102 -7.51 26.65 -14.61
CA ASP A 102 -7.46 27.85 -15.43
C ASP A 102 -6.63 28.94 -14.76
N PHE A 103 -6.82 29.15 -13.45
CA PHE A 103 -5.98 30.02 -12.63
C PHE A 103 -5.79 29.44 -11.23
N TYR A 104 -4.62 28.85 -10.97
CA TYR A 104 -4.33 28.20 -9.69
C TYR A 104 -3.70 29.17 -8.69
N VAL A 105 -4.38 29.39 -7.57
CA VAL A 105 -3.85 30.10 -6.41
C VAL A 105 -3.87 29.14 -5.21
N PRO A 106 -2.71 28.67 -4.71
CA PRO A 106 -2.66 27.76 -3.57
C PRO A 106 -3.08 28.49 -2.30
N LYS A 107 -3.89 27.84 -1.46
CA LYS A 107 -4.10 28.32 -0.10
C LYS A 107 -2.89 28.03 0.79
N PRO A 108 -2.67 28.81 1.87
CA PRO A 108 -1.63 28.51 2.85
C PRO A 108 -1.74 27.10 3.41
N VAL A 109 -0.58 26.46 3.58
CA VAL A 109 -0.47 25.10 4.11
C VAL A 109 -0.39 25.17 5.63
N ARG A 110 -1.30 24.48 6.31
CA ARG A 110 -1.34 24.45 7.78
C ARG A 110 -0.19 23.65 8.34
N ARG A 111 0.58 24.23 9.28
CA ARG A 111 1.69 23.54 9.93
C ARG A 111 1.22 22.70 11.12
N LYS A 112 1.70 21.45 11.20
CA LYS A 112 1.49 20.56 12.35
C LYS A 112 2.80 19.89 12.74
N MET A 113 3.23 20.09 13.99
CA MET A 113 4.44 19.47 14.51
C MET A 113 4.16 18.05 15.01
N ILE A 114 4.89 17.07 14.47
CA ILE A 114 4.83 15.67 14.90
C ILE A 114 6.07 15.37 15.75
N PRO A 115 5.92 14.89 17.00
CA PRO A 115 7.07 14.54 17.82
C PRO A 115 7.85 13.36 17.22
N LYS A 116 9.17 13.51 17.13
CA LYS A 116 10.10 12.39 16.91
C LYS A 116 10.52 11.82 18.25
N GLU A 117 11.03 10.59 18.22
CA GLU A 117 11.46 9.87 19.41
C GLU A 117 12.73 10.45 20.06
N ASN A 118 13.52 11.24 19.33
CA ASN A 118 14.71 11.92 19.84
C ASN A 118 14.41 13.31 20.43
N GLY A 119 13.16 13.58 20.80
CA GLY A 119 12.70 14.89 21.32
C GLY A 119 12.53 15.96 20.25
N LYS A 120 13.17 15.85 19.08
CA LYS A 120 12.98 16.78 17.96
C LYS A 120 11.57 16.66 17.39
N LYS A 121 11.06 17.73 16.76
CA LYS A 121 9.76 17.71 16.07
C LYS A 121 9.96 17.60 14.54
N ARG A 122 9.04 16.96 13.82
CA ARG A 122 8.97 16.95 12.35
C ARG A 122 7.83 17.89 11.92
N PRO A 123 8.09 18.91 11.10
CA PRO A 123 7.02 19.72 10.53
C PRO A 123 6.23 18.91 9.50
N LEU A 124 4.90 18.92 9.60
CA LEU A 124 3.99 18.40 8.57
C LEU A 124 3.19 19.58 8.03
N GLY A 125 3.18 19.75 6.72
CA GLY A 125 2.28 20.66 6.01
C GLY A 125 1.00 19.95 5.58
N ILE A 126 -0.15 20.45 6.01
CA ILE A 126 -1.46 19.91 5.68
C ILE A 126 -2.17 20.89 4.73
N PRO A 127 -2.22 20.61 3.42
CA PRO A 127 -2.94 21.45 2.48
C PRO A 127 -4.45 21.39 2.70
N CYS A 128 -5.16 22.42 2.22
CA CYS A 128 -6.62 22.46 2.23
C CYS A 128 -7.24 21.30 1.44
N MET A 129 -8.51 21.00 1.68
CA MET A 129 -9.14 19.82 1.05
C MET A 129 -9.25 19.98 -0.48
N TRP A 130 -9.59 21.18 -0.96
CA TRP A 130 -9.62 21.49 -2.40
C TRP A 130 -8.24 21.32 -3.06
N ASP A 131 -7.17 21.80 -2.43
CA ASP A 131 -5.80 21.60 -2.92
C ASP A 131 -5.41 20.12 -2.97
N ARG A 132 -5.83 19.32 -1.98
CA ARG A 132 -5.57 17.87 -2.00
C ARG A 132 -6.33 17.16 -3.11
N LEU A 133 -7.57 17.56 -3.37
CA LEU A 133 -8.35 17.04 -4.48
C LEU A 133 -7.69 17.40 -5.83
N PHE A 134 -7.28 18.65 -5.98
CA PHE A 134 -6.56 19.16 -7.14
C PHE A 134 -5.22 18.42 -7.37
N GLN A 135 -4.40 18.28 -6.32
CA GLN A 135 -3.16 17.51 -6.37
C GLN A 135 -3.43 16.04 -6.72
N GLN A 136 -4.53 15.45 -6.25
CA GLN A 136 -4.89 14.08 -6.61
C GLN A 136 -5.25 13.96 -8.10
N CYS A 137 -5.94 14.94 -8.69
CA CYS A 137 -6.19 14.99 -10.13
C CYS A 137 -4.88 14.96 -10.94
N ILE A 138 -3.87 15.71 -10.50
CA ILE A 138 -2.54 15.75 -11.11
C ILE A 138 -1.80 14.42 -10.91
N LEU A 139 -1.81 13.88 -9.68
CA LEU A 139 -1.11 12.64 -9.33
C LEU A 139 -1.52 11.48 -10.23
N GLN A 140 -2.82 11.33 -10.48
CA GLN A 140 -3.37 10.20 -11.23
C GLN A 140 -2.86 10.13 -12.67
N VAL A 141 -2.64 11.29 -13.29
CA VAL A 141 -2.14 11.41 -14.67
C VAL A 141 -0.60 11.32 -14.71
N LEU A 142 0.11 11.86 -13.71
CA LEU A 142 1.57 11.79 -13.67
C LEU A 142 2.12 10.43 -13.20
N GLU A 143 1.40 9.69 -12.34
CA GLU A 143 1.80 8.38 -11.82
C GLU A 143 2.15 7.38 -12.95
N PRO A 144 1.33 7.14 -13.99
CA PRO A 144 1.69 6.23 -15.09
C PRO A 144 2.92 6.69 -15.88
N ILE A 145 3.04 7.99 -16.18
CA ILE A 145 4.16 8.54 -16.94
C ILE A 145 5.48 8.32 -16.19
N CYS A 146 5.49 8.59 -14.88
CA CYS A 146 6.67 8.45 -14.03
C CYS A 146 7.00 6.99 -13.73
N GLU A 147 5.99 6.14 -13.46
CA GLU A 147 6.18 4.72 -13.18
C GLU A 147 6.88 3.99 -14.33
N ALA A 148 6.61 4.37 -15.58
CA ALA A 148 7.29 3.84 -16.77
C ALA A 148 8.81 4.12 -16.80
N ARG A 149 9.28 5.14 -16.06
CA ARG A 149 10.67 5.60 -16.03
C ARG A 149 11.40 5.34 -14.72
N PHE A 150 10.68 4.94 -13.68
CA PHE A 150 11.26 4.73 -12.36
C PHE A 150 12.06 3.43 -12.27
N HIS A 151 13.23 3.50 -11.63
CA HIS A 151 14.08 2.35 -11.42
C HIS A 151 13.37 1.21 -10.67
N ASN A 152 13.60 -0.04 -11.09
CA ASN A 152 12.91 -1.23 -10.58
C ASN A 152 13.15 -1.53 -9.09
N HIS A 153 14.23 -1.03 -8.49
CA HIS A 153 14.57 -1.22 -7.07
C HIS A 153 14.35 0.02 -6.20
N SER A 154 13.56 0.96 -6.72
CA SER A 154 12.84 1.97 -5.93
C SER A 154 11.45 1.43 -5.55
N TYR A 155 11.10 1.49 -4.25
CA TYR A 155 9.89 0.85 -3.71
C TYR A 155 8.94 1.80 -2.98
N GLY A 156 9.44 2.92 -2.43
CA GLY A 156 8.66 3.80 -1.57
C GLY A 156 7.60 4.59 -2.33
N PHE A 157 6.39 4.66 -1.79
CA PHE A 157 5.25 5.42 -2.35
C PHE A 157 4.86 5.06 -3.79
N ARG A 158 5.22 3.87 -4.26
CA ARG A 158 4.89 3.39 -5.60
C ARG A 158 3.79 2.34 -5.57
N PRO A 159 2.94 2.24 -6.62
CA PRO A 159 1.89 1.25 -6.67
C PRO A 159 2.41 -0.19 -6.53
N ASN A 160 1.68 -1.01 -5.79
CA ASN A 160 1.97 -2.43 -5.51
C ASN A 160 3.30 -2.74 -4.82
N ARG A 161 4.16 -1.74 -4.59
CA ARG A 161 5.46 -1.88 -3.94
C ARG A 161 5.34 -1.56 -2.44
N GLY A 162 6.11 -2.27 -1.62
CA GLY A 162 6.03 -2.16 -0.16
C GLY A 162 7.37 -2.45 0.51
N THR A 163 7.49 -2.15 1.80
CA THR A 163 8.74 -2.31 2.58
C THR A 163 9.29 -3.73 2.49
N ASN A 164 8.41 -4.72 2.55
CA ASN A 164 8.79 -6.14 2.43
C ASN A 164 9.51 -6.47 1.12
N HIS A 165 9.19 -5.79 0.01
CA HIS A 165 9.85 -6.01 -1.28
C HIS A 165 11.28 -5.46 -1.28
N ALA A 166 11.51 -4.31 -0.64
CA ALA A 166 12.85 -3.75 -0.47
C ALA A 166 13.71 -4.67 0.41
N ILE A 167 13.16 -5.16 1.53
CA ILE A 167 13.84 -6.13 2.39
C ILE A 167 14.10 -7.46 1.65
N ALA A 168 13.15 -7.95 0.85
CA ALA A 168 13.33 -9.15 0.03
C ALA A 168 14.53 -9.02 -0.92
N ARG A 169 14.62 -7.87 -1.64
CA ARG A 169 15.73 -7.60 -2.55
C ARG A 169 17.06 -7.54 -1.81
N MET A 170 17.11 -6.85 -0.67
CA MET A 170 18.31 -6.78 0.16
C MET A 170 18.75 -8.18 0.63
N LEU A 171 17.80 -9.01 1.12
CA LEU A 171 18.07 -10.37 1.54
C LEU A 171 18.55 -11.26 0.40
N PHE A 172 17.99 -11.11 -0.81
CA PHE A 172 18.46 -11.82 -2.00
C PHE A 172 19.91 -11.46 -2.33
N LEU A 173 20.25 -10.18 -2.35
CA LEU A 173 21.60 -9.70 -2.64
C LEU A 173 22.63 -10.15 -1.58
N ILE A 174 22.22 -10.18 -0.31
CA ILE A 174 23.07 -10.68 0.78
C ILE A 174 23.25 -12.21 0.67
N ASN A 175 22.16 -12.97 0.57
CA ASN A 175 22.19 -14.43 0.68
C ASN A 175 22.65 -15.14 -0.60
N GLN A 176 22.20 -14.67 -1.76
CA GLN A 176 22.44 -15.33 -3.05
C GLN A 176 23.63 -14.70 -3.77
N CYS A 177 23.73 -13.36 -3.75
CA CYS A 177 24.85 -12.68 -4.40
C CYS A 177 26.09 -12.61 -3.50
N GLY A 178 25.96 -12.64 -2.17
CA GLY A 178 27.10 -12.60 -1.24
C GLY A 178 27.67 -11.20 -1.01
N LEU A 179 26.83 -10.16 -1.17
CA LEU A 179 27.23 -8.76 -0.98
C LEU A 179 27.08 -8.38 0.49
N HIS A 180 28.20 -8.28 1.20
CA HIS A 180 28.24 -8.15 2.65
C HIS A 180 28.67 -6.76 3.15
N HIS A 181 28.99 -5.83 2.25
CA HIS A 181 29.31 -4.46 2.61
C HIS A 181 28.16 -3.55 2.23
N CYS A 182 27.53 -2.93 3.22
CA CYS A 182 26.38 -2.06 3.06
C CYS A 182 26.81 -0.60 3.22
N VAL A 183 26.54 0.22 2.22
CA VAL A 183 26.66 1.68 2.29
C VAL A 183 25.32 2.24 2.72
N ASP A 184 25.35 3.01 3.80
CA ASP A 184 24.23 3.69 4.40
C ASP A 184 24.45 5.20 4.27
N VAL A 185 23.56 5.92 3.60
CA VAL A 185 23.63 7.37 3.40
C VAL A 185 22.33 8.00 3.87
N ASP A 186 22.42 8.99 4.76
CA ASP A 186 21.26 9.73 5.30
C ASP A 186 21.23 11.14 4.70
N ILE A 187 20.15 11.49 4.00
CA ILE A 187 19.95 12.82 3.42
C ILE A 187 19.41 13.77 4.51
N LYS A 188 20.06 14.92 4.70
CA LYS A 188 19.62 15.93 5.67
C LYS A 188 18.32 16.58 5.21
N GLY A 189 17.23 16.30 5.94
CA GLY A 189 15.96 17.01 5.76
C GLY A 189 15.45 16.99 4.31
N PHE A 190 15.45 15.81 3.67
CA PHE A 190 15.23 15.67 2.22
C PHE A 190 14.04 16.50 1.70
N PHE A 191 12.86 16.37 2.29
CA PHE A 191 11.67 17.09 1.85
C PHE A 191 11.80 18.61 1.99
N ASP A 192 12.59 19.11 2.93
CA ASP A 192 12.75 20.55 3.18
C ASP A 192 13.84 21.17 2.27
N ASN A 193 14.63 20.33 1.59
CA ASN A 193 15.81 20.75 0.80
C ASN A 193 15.72 20.48 -0.71
N VAL A 194 14.59 19.97 -1.21
CA VAL A 194 14.41 19.72 -2.65
C VAL A 194 14.53 21.03 -3.45
N ASN A 195 15.49 21.11 -4.37
CA ASN A 195 15.61 22.27 -5.26
C ASN A 195 14.49 22.28 -6.33
N HIS A 196 13.68 23.35 -6.35
CA HIS A 196 12.53 23.47 -7.27
C HIS A 196 12.94 23.49 -8.74
N GLY A 197 14.00 24.25 -9.09
CA GLY A 197 14.49 24.34 -10.46
C GLY A 197 15.00 23.01 -10.99
N LYS A 198 15.74 22.26 -10.17
CA LYS A 198 16.21 20.91 -10.50
C LYS A 198 15.05 19.93 -10.68
N LEU A 199 14.07 19.96 -9.79
CA LEU A 199 12.85 19.14 -9.89
C LEU A 199 12.14 19.40 -11.22
N LEU A 200 11.85 20.65 -11.56
CA LEU A 200 11.15 21.01 -12.80
C LEU A 200 11.95 20.60 -14.05
N LYS A 201 13.27 20.77 -14.04
CA LYS A 201 14.15 20.28 -15.11
C LYS A 201 14.09 18.75 -15.25
N GLN A 202 14.07 18.01 -14.15
CA GLN A 202 13.93 16.54 -14.19
C GLN A 202 12.57 16.11 -14.73
N MET A 203 11.47 16.78 -14.34
CA MET A 203 10.14 16.53 -14.90
C MET A 203 10.12 16.78 -16.41
N TRP A 204 10.75 17.87 -16.87
CA TRP A 204 10.92 18.16 -18.29
C TRP A 204 11.68 17.03 -19.01
N THR A 205 12.78 16.53 -18.45
CA THR A 205 13.56 15.43 -19.02
C THR A 205 12.80 14.10 -19.06
N LEU A 206 11.88 13.85 -18.12
CA LEU A 206 10.99 12.68 -18.14
C LEU A 206 9.98 12.70 -19.30
N GLY A 207 9.84 13.82 -20.01
CA GLY A 207 8.94 13.99 -21.15
C GLY A 207 7.70 14.82 -20.85
N ILE A 208 7.55 15.37 -19.64
CA ILE A 208 6.45 16.27 -19.27
C ILE A 208 6.77 17.65 -19.86
N LYS A 209 6.23 17.95 -21.04
CA LYS A 209 6.47 19.18 -21.81
C LYS A 209 5.28 20.15 -21.78
N ASP A 210 4.36 19.97 -20.84
CA ASP A 210 3.21 20.84 -20.61
C ASP A 210 3.63 22.02 -19.72
N LYS A 211 3.84 23.19 -20.34
CA LYS A 211 4.34 24.40 -19.65
C LYS A 211 3.38 24.89 -18.56
N LYS A 212 2.07 24.83 -18.82
CA LYS A 212 1.05 25.28 -17.87
C LYS A 212 1.03 24.38 -16.65
N LEU A 213 1.13 23.06 -16.85
CA LEU A 213 1.24 22.12 -15.73
C LEU A 213 2.51 22.34 -14.90
N LEU A 214 3.67 22.54 -15.54
CA LEU A 214 4.92 22.80 -14.83
C LEU A 214 4.87 24.11 -14.03
N SER A 215 4.21 25.14 -14.57
CA SER A 215 3.94 26.37 -13.84
C SER A 215 3.08 26.12 -12.60
N ILE A 216 1.97 25.37 -12.74
CA ILE A 216 1.09 25.00 -11.62
C ILE A 216 1.88 24.24 -10.54
N ILE A 217 2.72 23.28 -10.93
CA ILE A 217 3.54 22.51 -9.99
C ILE A 217 4.57 23.41 -9.30
N SER A 218 5.17 24.36 -10.03
CA SER A 218 6.07 25.36 -9.45
C SER A 218 5.37 26.19 -8.36
N THR A 219 4.15 26.64 -8.63
CA THR A 219 3.32 27.36 -7.66
C THR A 219 2.94 26.48 -6.47
N LEU A 220 2.61 25.20 -6.71
CA LEU A 220 2.26 24.23 -5.67
C LEU A 220 3.40 23.96 -4.67
N VAL A 221 4.64 23.82 -5.14
CA VAL A 221 5.80 23.59 -4.25
C VAL A 221 6.24 24.86 -3.52
N LYS A 222 5.83 26.03 -4.02
CA LYS A 222 6.02 27.35 -3.41
C LYS A 222 4.81 27.83 -2.62
N ALA A 223 3.83 26.96 -2.36
CA ALA A 223 2.68 27.33 -1.54
C ALA A 223 3.15 27.82 -0.17
N GLU A 224 2.61 28.96 0.26
CA GLU A 224 2.93 29.56 1.55
C GLU A 224 2.66 28.57 2.69
N ILE A 225 3.54 28.55 3.68
CA ILE A 225 3.31 27.85 4.92
C ILE A 225 2.89 28.88 5.96
N GLU A 226 1.73 28.64 6.58
CA GLU A 226 1.18 29.51 7.61
C GLU A 226 2.21 29.76 8.73
N GLY A 227 2.60 31.02 8.91
CA GLY A 227 3.59 31.46 9.90
C GLY A 227 5.06 31.28 9.52
N GLU A 228 5.37 30.72 8.35
CA GLU A 228 6.75 30.54 7.86
C GLU A 228 7.00 31.19 6.48
N GLY A 229 5.94 31.63 5.79
CA GLY A 229 6.02 32.31 4.50
C GLY A 229 6.22 31.37 3.31
N ILE A 230 6.67 31.93 2.18
CA ILE A 230 6.87 31.19 0.92
C ILE A 230 8.22 30.46 0.94
N PRO A 231 8.24 29.13 0.79
CA PRO A 231 9.48 28.37 0.80
C PRO A 231 10.30 28.58 -0.49
N SER A 232 11.62 28.81 -0.34
CA SER A 232 12.56 28.90 -1.47
C SER A 232 13.04 27.54 -2.00
N LYS A 233 12.90 26.48 -1.19
CA LYS A 233 13.21 25.09 -1.50
C LYS A 233 12.33 24.14 -0.70
N GLY A 234 12.31 22.88 -1.10
CA GLY A 234 11.55 21.81 -0.45
C GLY A 234 10.23 21.48 -1.15
N THR A 235 9.54 20.49 -0.60
CA THR A 235 8.20 20.06 -1.01
C THR A 235 7.35 19.91 0.26
N PRO A 236 6.09 20.35 0.27
CA PRO A 236 5.25 20.29 1.47
C PRO A 236 5.13 18.85 2.00
N GLN A 237 5.64 18.58 3.20
CA GLN A 237 5.53 17.27 3.86
C GLN A 237 4.06 16.99 4.19
N GLY A 238 3.37 16.16 3.42
CA GLY A 238 1.94 15.87 3.61
C GLY A 238 1.04 16.23 2.42
N GLY A 239 1.60 16.90 1.40
CA GLY A 239 0.97 17.01 0.09
C GLY A 239 0.78 15.65 -0.58
N ILE A 240 -0.28 15.53 -1.38
CA ILE A 240 -0.60 14.32 -2.14
C ILE A 240 0.43 14.09 -3.25
N LEU A 241 0.94 15.17 -3.85
CA LEU A 241 1.92 15.11 -4.93
C LEU A 241 3.35 14.87 -4.43
N SER A 242 3.67 15.31 -3.22
CA SER A 242 5.04 15.35 -2.69
C SER A 242 5.77 14.01 -2.78
N PRO A 243 5.18 12.85 -2.46
CA PRO A 243 5.86 11.56 -2.60
C PRO A 243 6.29 11.23 -4.05
N LEU A 244 5.48 11.60 -5.05
CA LEU A 244 5.83 11.40 -6.45
C LEU A 244 6.99 12.32 -6.86
N LEU A 245 6.91 13.61 -6.50
CA LEU A 245 7.96 14.58 -6.78
C LEU A 245 9.31 14.16 -6.16
N SER A 246 9.26 13.68 -4.91
CA SER A 246 10.40 13.10 -4.22
C SER A 246 11.03 11.92 -4.97
N ASN A 247 10.19 11.03 -5.51
CA ASN A 247 10.68 9.92 -6.32
C ASN A 247 11.29 10.37 -7.65
N ILE A 248 10.75 11.41 -8.29
CA ILE A 248 11.34 12.02 -9.50
C ILE A 248 12.76 12.52 -9.22
N VAL A 249 12.96 13.24 -8.10
CA VAL A 249 14.27 13.80 -7.73
C VAL A 249 15.32 12.70 -7.55
N LEU A 250 14.97 11.65 -6.80
CA LEU A 250 15.91 10.58 -6.47
C LEU A 250 16.03 9.51 -7.57
N ASN A 251 15.17 9.52 -8.59
CA ASN A 251 15.25 8.55 -9.69
C ASN A 251 16.57 8.68 -10.48
N GLU A 252 17.10 9.89 -10.61
CA GLU A 252 18.39 10.12 -11.29
C GLU A 252 19.55 9.40 -10.57
N LEU A 253 19.52 9.39 -9.22
CA LEU A 253 20.48 8.65 -8.41
C LEU A 253 20.33 7.13 -8.62
N ASP A 254 19.10 6.61 -8.62
CA ASP A 254 18.85 5.18 -8.79
C ASP A 254 19.45 4.65 -10.10
N TRP A 255 19.16 5.35 -11.20
CA TRP A 255 19.70 5.01 -12.52
C TRP A 255 21.22 5.19 -12.56
N TRP A 256 21.76 6.29 -12.02
CA TRP A 256 23.20 6.51 -12.00
C TRP A 256 23.97 5.39 -11.28
N VAL A 257 23.48 4.93 -10.12
CA VAL A 257 24.08 3.80 -9.38
C VAL A 257 23.90 2.49 -10.15
N SER A 258 22.69 2.21 -10.65
CA SER A 258 22.40 0.95 -11.36
C SER A 258 23.21 0.80 -12.65
N ASN A 259 23.42 1.91 -13.38
CA ASN A 259 24.21 1.94 -14.62
C ASN A 259 25.70 1.65 -14.40
N GLN A 260 26.20 1.60 -13.15
CA GLN A 260 27.57 1.18 -12.87
C GLN A 260 27.76 -0.35 -13.00
N TYR A 261 26.68 -1.13 -12.98
CA TYR A 261 26.74 -2.60 -13.02
C TYR A 261 25.46 -3.29 -13.48
N GLU A 262 24.36 -3.12 -12.74
CA GLU A 262 23.13 -3.91 -12.91
C GLU A 262 22.45 -3.69 -14.27
N THR A 263 22.38 -2.44 -14.70
CA THR A 263 21.75 -2.03 -15.97
C THR A 263 22.77 -1.61 -17.02
N PHE A 264 24.06 -1.79 -16.74
CA PHE A 264 25.11 -1.52 -17.72
C PHE A 264 24.92 -2.38 -18.97
N GLU A 265 24.94 -1.73 -20.13
CA GLU A 265 24.86 -2.36 -21.44
C GLU A 265 26.27 -2.58 -21.97
N THR A 266 26.65 -3.85 -22.09
CA THR A 266 27.93 -4.26 -22.67
C THR A 266 27.82 -4.36 -24.18
N LYS A 267 28.89 -4.05 -24.92
CA LYS A 267 28.96 -4.28 -26.37
C LYS A 267 28.68 -5.75 -26.73
N HIS A 268 29.10 -6.67 -25.87
CA HIS A 268 28.83 -8.10 -26.04
C HIS A 268 27.40 -8.42 -25.56
N GLN A 269 26.63 -9.12 -26.40
CA GLN A 269 25.29 -9.58 -26.06
C GLN A 269 25.35 -10.90 -25.30
N TYR A 270 24.80 -10.91 -24.08
CA TYR A 270 24.69 -12.10 -23.26
C TYR A 270 23.23 -12.58 -23.21
N THR A 271 23.04 -13.89 -23.14
CA THR A 271 21.77 -14.45 -22.65
C THR A 271 21.59 -14.08 -21.17
N GLN A 272 20.34 -13.93 -20.72
CA GLN A 272 20.02 -13.55 -19.33
C GLN A 272 20.67 -14.48 -18.29
N SER A 273 20.80 -15.77 -18.59
CA SER A 273 21.43 -16.77 -17.72
C SER A 273 22.95 -16.59 -17.59
N ASN A 274 23.62 -16.14 -18.66
CA ASN A 274 25.08 -16.02 -18.71
C ASN A 274 25.59 -14.62 -18.34
N LYS A 275 24.75 -13.58 -18.48
CA LYS A 275 25.12 -12.18 -18.22
C LYS A 275 25.77 -11.99 -16.84
N PHE A 276 25.16 -12.54 -15.78
CA PHE A 276 25.69 -12.41 -14.43
C PHE A 276 27.06 -13.07 -14.24
N ARG A 277 27.31 -14.21 -14.89
CA ARG A 277 28.60 -14.90 -14.80
C ARG A 277 29.69 -14.11 -15.52
N ALA A 278 29.37 -13.57 -16.70
CA ALA A 278 30.30 -12.78 -17.49
C ALA A 278 30.61 -11.43 -16.82
N LEU A 279 29.62 -10.71 -16.30
CA LEU A 279 29.87 -9.42 -15.63
C LEU A 279 30.78 -9.56 -14.39
N LYS A 280 30.79 -10.72 -13.74
CA LYS A 280 31.68 -10.98 -12.61
C LYS A 280 33.16 -11.10 -12.97
N SER A 281 33.50 -11.43 -14.22
CA SER A 281 34.90 -11.44 -14.68
C SER A 281 35.37 -10.06 -15.15
N THR A 282 34.46 -9.08 -15.26
CA THR A 282 34.81 -7.71 -15.65
C THR A 282 35.34 -6.90 -14.47
N LYS A 283 35.97 -5.75 -14.78
CA LYS A 283 36.39 -4.74 -13.79
C LYS A 283 35.25 -3.79 -13.37
N LEU A 284 34.00 -4.09 -13.71
CA LEU A 284 32.85 -3.25 -13.36
C LEU A 284 32.59 -3.24 -11.85
N LYS A 285 31.97 -2.16 -11.39
CA LYS A 285 31.73 -1.93 -9.96
C LYS A 285 30.48 -2.69 -9.54
N GLU A 286 30.60 -3.95 -9.09
CA GLU A 286 29.48 -4.74 -8.55
C GLU A 286 28.77 -4.07 -7.35
N ILE A 287 27.81 -3.19 -7.64
CA ILE A 287 27.03 -2.42 -6.69
C ILE A 287 25.54 -2.48 -7.04
N TYR A 288 24.69 -2.51 -6.02
CA TYR A 288 23.24 -2.58 -6.18
C TYR A 288 22.55 -1.66 -5.19
N ILE A 289 21.65 -0.80 -5.69
CA ILE A 289 20.85 0.11 -4.87
C ILE A 289 19.49 -0.51 -4.53
N ILE A 290 19.05 -0.30 -3.30
CA ILE A 290 17.70 -0.60 -2.83
C ILE A 290 17.18 0.65 -2.15
N ARG A 291 16.15 1.29 -2.71
CA ARG A 291 15.61 2.55 -2.19
C ARG A 291 14.15 2.43 -1.77
N TYR A 292 13.82 3.04 -0.63
CA TYR A 292 12.47 3.24 -0.15
C TYR A 292 12.29 4.70 0.28
N ALA A 293 11.67 5.50 -0.60
CA ALA A 293 11.58 6.95 -0.44
C ALA A 293 12.98 7.59 -0.37
N ASP A 294 13.30 8.27 0.72
CA ASP A 294 14.59 8.91 1.01
C ASP A 294 15.62 7.96 1.64
N ASP A 295 15.20 6.83 2.24
CA ASP A 295 16.08 5.81 2.83
C ASP A 295 16.52 4.80 1.76
N PHE A 296 17.81 4.65 1.55
CA PHE A 296 18.37 3.67 0.61
C PHE A 296 19.63 3.00 1.15
N LYS A 297 19.91 1.81 0.63
CA LYS A 297 21.14 1.07 0.90
C LYS A 297 21.80 0.70 -0.42
N ILE A 298 23.13 0.74 -0.45
CA ILE A 298 23.90 0.22 -1.58
C ILE A 298 24.77 -0.94 -1.10
N LEU A 299 24.57 -2.11 -1.70
CA LEU A 299 25.33 -3.31 -1.37
C LEU A 299 26.51 -3.47 -2.32
N CYS A 300 27.69 -3.71 -1.74
CA CYS A 300 28.97 -3.87 -2.42
C CYS A 300 29.63 -5.20 -2.03
N ARG A 301 30.53 -5.67 -2.89
CA ARG A 301 31.30 -6.91 -2.66
C ARG A 301 32.38 -6.73 -1.61
N THR A 302 33.09 -5.60 -1.65
CA THR A 302 34.27 -5.33 -0.82
C THR A 302 34.14 -4.02 -0.04
N ARG A 303 34.93 -3.89 1.04
CA ARG A 303 34.98 -2.67 1.85
C ARG A 303 35.49 -1.47 1.05
N ASN A 304 36.54 -1.65 0.25
CA ASN A 304 37.14 -0.57 -0.53
C ASN A 304 36.15 -0.02 -1.57
N GLN A 305 35.40 -0.91 -2.22
CA GLN A 305 34.33 -0.52 -3.12
C GLN A 305 33.24 0.26 -2.37
N ALA A 306 32.82 -0.21 -1.20
CA ALA A 306 31.80 0.47 -0.40
C ALA A 306 32.22 1.88 0.04
N ILE A 307 33.50 2.09 0.42
CA ILE A 307 34.03 3.40 0.78
C ILE A 307 34.01 4.34 -0.43
N LYS A 308 34.52 3.89 -1.59
CA LYS A 308 34.51 4.68 -2.83
C LYS A 308 33.07 5.03 -3.26
N THR A 309 32.15 4.07 -3.17
CA THR A 309 30.74 4.28 -3.48
C THR A 309 30.09 5.29 -2.55
N LYS A 310 30.37 5.25 -1.23
CA LYS A 310 29.86 6.25 -0.27
C LYS A 310 30.25 7.67 -0.71
N ILE A 311 31.54 7.91 -0.95
CA ILE A 311 32.06 9.22 -1.36
C ILE A 311 31.43 9.67 -2.68
N ALA A 312 31.37 8.78 -3.67
CA ALA A 312 30.81 9.10 -4.98
C ALA A 312 29.32 9.46 -4.91
N VAL A 313 28.54 8.76 -4.07
CA VAL A 313 27.11 9.04 -3.85
C VAL A 313 26.91 10.37 -3.10
N GLU A 314 27.72 10.65 -2.07
CA GLU A 314 27.66 11.93 -1.34
C GLU A 314 27.98 13.12 -2.27
N LYS A 315 29.00 13.00 -3.13
CA LYS A 315 29.30 13.99 -4.16
C LYS A 315 28.16 14.14 -5.16
N PHE A 316 27.60 13.04 -5.65
CA PHE A 316 26.46 13.08 -6.58
C PHE A 316 25.26 13.79 -5.96
N LEU A 317 24.91 13.48 -4.71
CA LEU A 317 23.81 14.14 -4.01
C LEU A 317 24.05 15.65 -3.88
N LYS A 318 25.26 16.05 -3.48
CA LYS A 318 25.62 17.46 -3.28
C LYS A 318 25.71 18.24 -4.60
N GLU A 319 26.46 17.76 -5.57
CA GLU A 319 26.77 18.48 -6.80
C GLU A 319 25.64 18.38 -7.83
N ARG A 320 25.02 17.20 -7.98
CA ARG A 320 24.03 16.94 -9.04
C ARG A 320 22.59 17.18 -8.60
N LEU A 321 22.25 16.84 -7.35
CA LEU A 321 20.89 16.99 -6.81
C LEU A 321 20.75 18.17 -5.85
N GLN A 322 21.85 18.81 -5.44
CA GLN A 322 21.87 19.89 -4.46
C GLN A 322 21.25 19.48 -3.11
N LEU A 323 21.56 18.26 -2.66
CA LEU A 323 21.09 17.68 -1.42
C LEU A 323 22.28 17.36 -0.51
N ASP A 324 22.23 17.86 0.72
CA ASP A 324 23.26 17.61 1.72
C ASP A 324 23.07 16.26 2.44
N CYS A 325 24.19 15.60 2.73
CA CYS A 325 24.22 14.35 3.50
C CYS A 325 24.58 14.60 4.97
N SER A 326 24.14 13.69 5.84
CA SER A 326 24.53 13.65 7.24
C SER A 326 25.79 12.82 7.40
N GLU A 327 26.93 13.48 7.65
CA GLU A 327 28.23 12.82 7.84
C GLU A 327 28.18 11.83 9.02
N ASP A 328 27.59 12.23 10.15
CA ASP A 328 27.52 11.41 11.38
C ASP A 328 26.68 10.14 11.24
N LYS A 329 25.75 10.11 10.28
CA LYS A 329 24.83 8.99 10.10
C LYS A 329 25.20 8.11 8.91
N SER A 330 25.93 8.67 7.94
CA SER A 330 26.30 7.97 6.72
C SER A 330 27.54 7.10 6.97
N LYS A 331 27.42 5.78 6.77
CA LYS A 331 28.45 4.82 7.17
C LYS A 331 28.54 3.60 6.26
N VAL A 332 29.71 2.96 6.28
CA VAL A 332 29.94 1.66 5.65
C VAL A 332 29.89 0.56 6.71
N VAL A 333 28.92 -0.34 6.57
CA VAL A 333 28.68 -1.45 7.51
C VAL A 333 29.13 -2.77 6.89
N ASN A 334 30.00 -3.51 7.59
CA ASN A 334 30.29 -4.90 7.26
C ASN A 334 29.27 -5.81 7.95
N LEU A 335 28.36 -6.39 7.16
CA LEU A 335 27.26 -7.23 7.65
C LEU A 335 27.74 -8.53 8.31
N LYS A 336 29.00 -8.95 8.12
CA LYS A 336 29.58 -10.10 8.84
C LYS A 336 29.84 -9.77 10.31
N LYS A 337 30.19 -8.51 10.60
CA LYS A 337 30.57 -8.06 11.95
C LYS A 337 29.43 -7.34 12.65
N ASN A 338 28.72 -6.47 11.93
CA ASN A 338 27.80 -5.48 12.49
C ASN A 338 26.37 -5.63 11.92
N TRP A 339 25.39 -5.15 12.68
CA TRP A 339 24.01 -5.00 12.23
C TRP A 339 23.85 -3.75 11.36
N SER A 340 23.04 -3.84 10.31
CA SER A 340 22.60 -2.69 9.51
C SER A 340 21.09 -2.52 9.67
N ASP A 341 20.67 -1.29 9.97
CA ASP A 341 19.26 -0.93 10.14
C ASP A 341 18.67 -0.50 8.80
N PHE A 342 17.49 -1.04 8.45
CA PHE A 342 16.75 -0.63 7.27
C PHE A 342 15.25 -0.88 7.46
N LEU A 343 14.41 0.14 7.27
CA LEU A 343 12.93 0.06 7.34
C LEU A 343 12.38 -0.60 8.62
N GLY A 344 13.08 -0.42 9.74
CA GLY A 344 12.70 -0.97 11.05
C GLY A 344 13.25 -2.37 11.34
N PHE A 345 13.99 -2.98 10.41
CA PHE A 345 14.70 -4.26 10.58
C PHE A 345 16.17 -4.01 10.87
N GLN A 346 16.80 -4.91 11.62
CA GLN A 346 18.26 -5.06 11.61
C GLN A 346 18.63 -6.31 10.83
N LEU A 347 19.65 -6.23 9.99
CA LEU A 347 20.18 -7.33 9.18
C LEU A 347 21.66 -7.56 9.50
N LYS A 348 22.05 -8.82 9.67
CA LYS A 348 23.44 -9.27 9.88
C LYS A 348 23.61 -10.65 9.26
N VAL A 349 24.78 -10.99 8.73
CA VAL A 349 25.05 -12.35 8.26
C VAL A 349 25.69 -13.22 9.33
N LYS A 350 25.33 -14.50 9.33
CA LYS A 350 25.97 -15.56 10.12
C LYS A 350 26.54 -16.61 9.19
N ALA A 351 27.71 -17.16 9.54
CA ALA A 351 28.30 -18.29 8.83
C ALA A 351 27.47 -19.57 9.09
N LYS A 352 27.23 -20.38 8.05
CA LYS A 352 26.50 -21.66 8.11
C LYS A 352 27.42 -22.87 8.40
N GLY A 353 28.57 -22.64 9.04
CA GLY A 353 29.63 -23.63 9.19
C GLY A 353 30.43 -23.83 7.90
N TYR A 354 31.56 -24.52 8.03
CA TYR A 354 32.43 -24.87 6.90
C TYR A 354 31.88 -26.12 6.23
N LYS A 355 31.89 -26.14 4.88
CA LYS A 355 31.67 -27.38 4.13
C LYS A 355 33.03 -27.87 3.66
N GLU A 356 33.40 -29.06 4.11
CA GLU A 356 34.56 -29.76 3.60
C GLU A 356 34.24 -30.31 2.21
N THR A 357 35.14 -30.08 1.26
CA THR A 357 35.05 -30.68 -0.08
C THR A 357 36.37 -31.32 -0.44
N LYS A 358 36.30 -32.53 -0.98
CA LYS A 358 37.44 -33.27 -1.52
C LYS A 358 37.73 -32.78 -2.94
N GLN A 359 38.95 -32.34 -3.21
CA GLN A 359 39.42 -32.00 -4.55
C GLN A 359 40.64 -32.85 -4.91
N TRP A 360 40.74 -33.22 -6.18
CA TRP A 360 41.92 -33.88 -6.73
C TRP A 360 43.06 -32.88 -6.85
N ALA A 361 44.20 -33.19 -6.23
CA ALA A 361 45.43 -32.42 -6.33
C ALA A 361 46.52 -33.29 -6.98
N LYS A 362 47.40 -32.65 -7.75
CA LYS A 362 48.57 -33.28 -8.37
C LYS A 362 49.81 -32.83 -7.62
N THR A 363 50.68 -33.77 -7.28
CA THR A 363 52.03 -33.47 -6.79
C THR A 363 53.04 -34.33 -7.54
N ASN A 364 54.26 -33.82 -7.75
CA ASN A 364 55.33 -34.61 -8.32
C ASN A 364 56.11 -35.25 -7.17
N VAL A 365 56.23 -36.56 -7.21
CA VAL A 365 56.97 -37.35 -6.21
C VAL A 365 58.09 -38.06 -6.94
N LYS A 366 59.29 -38.02 -6.37
CA LYS A 366 60.44 -38.75 -6.89
C LYS A 366 60.31 -40.22 -6.47
N ASP A 367 60.43 -41.13 -7.42
CA ASP A 367 60.42 -42.56 -7.15
C ASP A 367 61.79 -42.96 -6.56
N GLU A 368 61.78 -43.52 -5.34
CA GLU A 368 63.01 -43.80 -4.57
C GLU A 368 63.86 -44.91 -5.20
N ASN A 369 63.25 -45.83 -5.96
CA ASN A 369 63.94 -46.96 -6.56
C ASN A 369 64.50 -46.63 -7.96
N THR A 370 63.83 -45.74 -8.70
CA THR A 370 64.20 -45.41 -10.09
C THR A 370 64.74 -44.00 -10.28
N GLY A 371 64.68 -43.14 -9.26
CA GLY A 371 65.12 -41.75 -9.29
C GLY A 371 64.29 -40.80 -10.16
N LYS A 372 63.27 -41.31 -10.88
CA LYS A 372 62.43 -40.56 -11.82
C LYS A 372 61.29 -39.83 -11.11
N TRP A 373 60.94 -38.64 -11.61
CA TRP A 373 59.79 -37.88 -11.13
C TRP A 373 58.49 -38.42 -11.73
N ARG A 374 57.50 -38.70 -10.89
CA ARG A 374 56.16 -39.10 -11.32
C ARG A 374 55.08 -38.23 -10.70
N THR A 375 54.03 -37.95 -11.47
CA THR A 375 52.86 -37.21 -10.97
C THR A 375 51.94 -38.14 -10.20
N LYS A 376 51.75 -37.88 -8.90
CA LYS A 376 50.83 -38.58 -8.01
C LYS A 376 49.58 -37.73 -7.80
N ASN A 377 48.42 -38.30 -8.11
CA ASN A 377 47.13 -37.72 -7.79
C ASN A 377 46.74 -38.10 -6.36
N TYR A 378 46.30 -37.14 -5.56
CA TYR A 378 45.76 -37.41 -4.23
C TYR A 378 44.53 -36.55 -3.96
N VAL A 379 43.71 -37.01 -3.01
CA VAL A 379 42.49 -36.31 -2.61
C VAL A 379 42.82 -35.39 -1.44
N LYS A 380 42.78 -34.08 -1.65
CA LYS A 380 42.96 -33.08 -0.60
C LYS A 380 41.59 -32.62 -0.08
N SER A 381 41.38 -32.65 1.23
CA SER A 381 40.25 -31.95 1.83
C SER A 381 40.53 -30.44 1.86
N ILE A 382 39.60 -29.65 1.34
CA ILE A 382 39.66 -28.20 1.36
C ILE A 382 38.39 -27.69 2.04
N LEU A 383 38.57 -26.89 3.10
CA LEU A 383 37.48 -26.15 3.72
C LEU A 383 37.07 -25.03 2.76
N LYS A 384 35.86 -25.11 2.19
CA LYS A 384 35.30 -23.99 1.44
C LYS A 384 34.99 -22.85 2.39
N GLU A 385 35.11 -21.61 1.89
CA GLU A 385 34.61 -20.45 2.61
C GLU A 385 33.18 -20.71 3.10
N PRO A 386 32.87 -20.32 4.35
CA PRO A 386 31.57 -20.61 4.95
C PRO A 386 30.50 -19.86 4.16
N LYS A 387 29.42 -20.57 3.80
CA LYS A 387 28.24 -19.91 3.25
C LYS A 387 27.68 -18.98 4.32
N TYR A 388 27.34 -17.76 3.95
CA TYR A 388 26.71 -16.81 4.86
C TYR A 388 25.19 -16.84 4.66
N THR A 389 24.44 -16.62 5.74
CA THR A 389 22.99 -16.44 5.68
C THR A 389 22.60 -15.27 6.57
N CYS A 390 21.75 -14.40 6.04
CA CYS A 390 21.24 -13.25 6.75
C CYS A 390 20.29 -13.68 7.87
N THR A 391 20.61 -13.24 9.08
CA THR A 391 19.70 -13.19 10.21
C THR A 391 19.10 -11.78 10.28
N SER A 392 17.81 -11.69 10.56
CA SER A 392 17.10 -10.42 10.71
C SER A 392 16.22 -10.38 11.96
N ARG A 393 16.08 -9.19 12.53
CA ARG A 393 15.26 -8.93 13.72
C ARG A 393 14.61 -7.55 13.65
N MET A 394 13.65 -7.28 14.53
CA MET A 394 13.17 -5.91 14.75
C MET A 394 14.32 -5.03 15.24
N SER A 395 14.43 -3.81 14.72
CA SER A 395 15.34 -2.80 15.28
C SER A 395 14.97 -2.46 16.73
N PRO A 396 15.92 -2.09 17.60
CA PRO A 396 15.63 -1.68 18.98
C PRO A 396 14.54 -0.60 19.04
N LYS A 397 14.60 0.34 18.09
CA LYS A 397 13.59 1.39 17.90
C LYS A 397 12.20 0.81 17.58
N ALA A 398 12.13 -0.11 16.62
CA ALA A 398 10.88 -0.78 16.26
C ALA A 398 10.30 -1.60 17.42
N LEU A 399 11.16 -2.27 18.19
CA LEU A 399 10.77 -3.09 19.33
C LEU A 399 10.16 -2.23 20.45
N LYS A 400 10.84 -1.12 20.81
CA LYS A 400 10.32 -0.13 21.75
C LYS A 400 8.96 0.42 21.30
N LYS A 401 8.86 0.85 20.04
CA LYS A 401 7.61 1.39 19.48
C LYS A 401 6.47 0.37 19.48
N ALA A 402 6.75 -0.89 19.18
CA ALA A 402 5.76 -1.97 19.23
C ALA A 402 5.27 -2.20 20.66
N LYS A 403 6.18 -2.27 21.64
CA LYS A 403 5.88 -2.36 23.07
C LYS A 403 5.01 -1.20 23.54
N ASP A 404 5.36 0.03 23.19
CA ASP A 404 4.61 1.23 23.60
C ASP A 404 3.21 1.24 22.99
N LYS A 405 3.07 0.85 21.72
CA LYS A 405 1.79 0.77 21.02
C LYS A 405 0.86 -0.28 21.64
N ILE A 406 1.37 -1.46 21.95
CA ILE A 406 0.61 -2.52 22.63
C ILE A 406 0.23 -2.09 24.05
N THR A 407 1.18 -1.51 24.80
CA THR A 407 0.91 -0.97 26.15
C THR A 407 -0.18 0.10 26.13
N LYS A 408 -0.16 1.01 25.15
CA LYS A 408 -1.20 2.01 24.97
C LYS A 408 -2.56 1.38 24.64
N ALA A 409 -2.58 0.34 23.82
CA ALA A 409 -3.81 -0.39 23.52
C ALA A 409 -4.39 -1.08 24.76
N ILE A 410 -3.55 -1.67 25.62
CA ILE A 410 -3.97 -2.25 26.91
C ILE A 410 -4.57 -1.16 27.81
N LYS A 411 -3.89 -0.01 27.96
CA LYS A 411 -4.42 1.13 28.73
C LYS A 411 -5.75 1.65 28.18
N THR A 412 -5.95 1.58 26.86
CA THR A 412 -7.21 1.99 26.23
C THR A 412 -8.35 1.05 26.59
N ILE A 413 -8.10 -0.26 26.63
CA ILE A 413 -9.09 -1.25 27.11
C ILE A 413 -9.39 -1.02 28.58
N GLN A 414 -8.37 -0.79 29.42
CA GLN A 414 -8.56 -0.55 30.85
C GLN A 414 -9.52 0.63 31.10
N LYS A 415 -9.35 1.73 30.37
CA LYS A 415 -10.21 2.92 30.51
C LYS A 415 -11.65 2.69 30.05
N SER A 416 -11.87 1.82 29.06
CA SER A 416 -13.18 1.56 28.48
C SER A 416 -13.20 0.12 27.92
N PRO A 417 -13.59 -0.86 28.76
CA PRO A 417 -13.49 -2.28 28.43
C PRO A 417 -14.62 -2.72 27.49
N THR A 418 -14.55 -2.29 26.23
CA THR A 418 -15.55 -2.63 25.20
C THR A 418 -14.99 -3.58 24.13
N PRO A 419 -15.85 -4.40 23.49
CA PRO A 419 -15.45 -5.31 22.41
C PRO A 419 -14.71 -4.60 21.26
N ASP A 420 -15.05 -3.35 20.98
CA ASP A 420 -14.40 -2.59 19.91
C ASP A 420 -12.97 -2.17 20.27
N LYS A 421 -12.67 -1.87 21.53
CA LYS A 421 -11.28 -1.66 21.98
C LYS A 421 -10.47 -2.95 21.93
N ALA A 422 -11.08 -4.11 22.23
CA ALA A 422 -10.44 -5.40 22.02
C ALA A 422 -10.13 -5.69 20.55
N LYS A 423 -11.06 -5.39 19.63
CA LYS A 423 -10.80 -5.48 18.18
C LYS A 423 -9.66 -4.55 17.75
N LEU A 424 -9.57 -3.34 18.32
CA LEU A 424 -8.47 -2.40 18.05
C LEU A 424 -7.12 -2.92 18.56
N PHE A 425 -7.10 -3.55 19.74
CA PHE A 425 -5.91 -4.26 20.25
C PHE A 425 -5.49 -5.38 19.30
N ASN A 426 -6.43 -6.23 18.87
CA ASN A 426 -6.16 -7.31 17.93
C ASN A 426 -5.59 -6.80 16.61
N SER A 427 -6.17 -5.73 16.05
CA SER A 427 -5.67 -5.07 14.85
C SER A 427 -4.24 -4.54 15.05
N THR A 428 -3.94 -3.97 16.22
CA THR A 428 -2.61 -3.48 16.57
C THR A 428 -1.57 -4.61 16.61
N VAL A 429 -1.87 -5.70 17.33
CA VAL A 429 -0.98 -6.87 17.45
C VAL A 429 -0.76 -7.52 16.09
N MET A 430 -1.84 -7.81 15.36
CA MET A 430 -1.75 -8.44 14.03
C MET A 430 -1.00 -7.55 13.03
N GLY A 431 -1.14 -6.22 13.12
CA GLY A 431 -0.41 -5.28 12.28
C GLY A 431 1.11 -5.37 12.51
N ILE A 432 1.56 -5.42 13.76
CA ILE A 432 2.98 -5.58 14.12
C ILE A 432 3.49 -6.94 13.62
N GLN A 433 2.76 -8.01 13.91
CA GLN A 433 3.11 -9.35 13.45
C GLN A 433 3.24 -9.42 11.92
N ASN A 434 2.27 -8.86 11.18
CA ASN A 434 2.25 -8.90 9.72
C ASN A 434 3.38 -8.10 9.09
N TYR A 435 3.75 -6.94 9.67
CA TYR A 435 4.84 -6.13 9.15
C TYR A 435 6.18 -6.83 9.33
N TYR A 436 6.44 -7.37 10.54
CA TYR A 436 7.74 -7.96 10.87
C TYR A 436 7.84 -9.47 10.64
N LYS A 437 6.82 -10.13 10.06
CA LYS A 437 6.82 -11.58 9.80
C LYS A 437 8.02 -12.08 8.99
N ILE A 438 8.63 -11.21 8.19
CA ILE A 438 9.79 -11.54 7.36
C ILE A 438 11.12 -11.51 8.13
N ALA A 439 11.14 -11.03 9.38
CA ALA A 439 12.30 -11.13 10.24
C ALA A 439 12.52 -12.59 10.66
N THR A 440 13.76 -13.09 10.59
CA THR A 440 14.06 -14.48 10.98
C THR A 440 13.84 -14.72 12.47
N ASN A 441 14.09 -13.69 13.30
CA ASN A 441 13.98 -13.77 14.75
C ASN A 441 12.67 -13.17 15.29
N ILE A 442 11.62 -13.10 14.45
CA ILE A 442 10.36 -12.45 14.83
C ILE A 442 9.72 -13.05 16.07
N THR A 443 9.74 -14.38 16.22
CA THR A 443 9.18 -15.06 17.39
C THR A 443 9.87 -14.59 18.67
N LEU A 444 11.21 -14.50 18.67
CA LEU A 444 11.97 -14.03 19.83
C LEU A 444 11.65 -12.57 20.18
N ASN A 445 11.58 -11.69 19.17
CA ASN A 445 11.24 -10.28 19.41
C ASN A 445 9.83 -10.09 19.98
N LEU A 446 8.85 -10.84 19.48
CA LEU A 446 7.49 -10.75 19.99
C LEU A 446 7.32 -11.44 21.33
N SER A 447 8.10 -12.49 21.64
CA SER A 447 8.14 -13.09 22.97
C SER A 447 8.66 -12.11 24.01
N GLU A 448 9.72 -11.36 23.70
CA GLU A 448 10.23 -10.28 24.56
C GLU A 448 9.15 -9.22 24.84
N ILE A 449 8.47 -8.74 23.79
CA ILE A 449 7.36 -7.79 23.94
C ILE A 449 6.21 -8.40 24.76
N SER A 450 5.85 -9.66 24.48
CA SER A 450 4.79 -10.38 25.16
C SER A 450 5.08 -10.51 26.66
N PHE A 451 6.30 -10.89 27.02
CA PHE A 451 6.74 -11.02 28.41
C PHE A 451 6.57 -9.69 29.17
N HIS A 452 7.04 -8.58 28.59
CA HIS A 452 6.86 -7.26 29.19
C HIS A 452 5.39 -6.83 29.30
N CYS A 453 4.56 -7.20 28.34
CA CYS A 453 3.15 -6.81 28.33
C CYS A 453 2.28 -7.74 29.20
N GLN A 454 2.73 -8.93 29.54
CA GLN A 454 1.93 -9.95 30.23
C GLN A 454 1.49 -9.49 31.62
N ARG A 455 2.41 -8.92 32.42
CA ARG A 455 2.07 -8.35 33.74
C ARG A 455 1.06 -7.21 33.62
N ALA A 456 1.21 -6.37 32.59
CA ALA A 456 0.28 -5.26 32.34
C ALA A 456 -1.10 -5.76 31.91
N ILE A 457 -1.18 -6.77 31.05
CA ILE A 457 -2.43 -7.42 30.64
C ILE A 457 -3.13 -8.01 31.86
N TYR A 458 -2.42 -8.82 32.65
CA TYR A 458 -2.99 -9.47 33.82
C TYR A 458 -3.50 -8.45 34.84
N ASN A 459 -2.64 -7.55 35.31
CA ASN A 459 -3.02 -6.60 36.37
C ASN A 459 -4.12 -5.62 35.94
N ARG A 460 -4.12 -5.17 34.68
CA ARG A 460 -5.06 -4.12 34.23
C ARG A 460 -6.36 -4.67 33.69
N LEU A 461 -6.37 -5.89 33.17
CA LEU A 461 -7.53 -6.44 32.45
C LEU A 461 -8.22 -7.59 33.19
N ARG A 462 -7.61 -8.20 34.21
CA ARG A 462 -8.14 -9.41 34.89
C ARG A 462 -9.61 -9.32 35.33
N LEU A 463 -10.07 -8.16 35.82
CA LEU A 463 -11.44 -7.98 36.29
C LEU A 463 -12.47 -7.96 35.16
N ASN A 464 -12.03 -7.60 33.94
CA ASN A 464 -12.89 -7.41 32.78
C ASN A 464 -12.75 -8.54 31.74
N THR A 465 -11.82 -9.47 31.93
CA THR A 465 -11.53 -10.53 30.96
C THR A 465 -11.72 -11.91 31.54
N LYS A 466 -12.23 -12.84 30.74
CA LYS A 466 -12.38 -14.26 31.12
C LYS A 466 -11.35 -15.11 30.39
N GLN A 467 -11.03 -16.28 30.95
CA GLN A 467 -10.23 -17.27 30.24
C GLN A 467 -10.99 -17.71 28.98
N ALA A 468 -10.27 -17.86 27.88
CA ALA A 468 -10.81 -18.29 26.60
C ALA A 468 -10.05 -19.51 26.08
N SER A 469 -10.67 -20.21 25.15
CA SER A 469 -10.12 -21.36 24.44
C SER A 469 -9.83 -21.01 22.97
N TYR A 470 -9.12 -21.90 22.29
CA TYR A 470 -8.90 -21.77 20.85
C TYR A 470 -10.21 -21.83 20.05
N LYS A 471 -11.25 -22.50 20.56
CA LYS A 471 -12.57 -22.61 19.89
C LYS A 471 -13.31 -21.27 19.88
N ASP A 472 -13.07 -20.41 20.86
CA ASP A 472 -13.71 -19.09 20.99
C ASP A 472 -13.14 -18.05 20.01
N MET A 473 -11.99 -18.33 19.40
CA MET A 473 -11.42 -17.49 18.37
C MET A 473 -12.27 -17.51 17.10
N THR A 474 -12.25 -16.40 16.36
CA THR A 474 -12.78 -16.37 15.00
C THR A 474 -12.06 -17.38 14.10
N LYS A 475 -12.74 -17.94 13.07
CA LYS A 475 -12.12 -18.87 12.09
C LYS A 475 -10.80 -18.32 11.50
N MET A 476 -10.71 -17.00 11.33
CA MET A 476 -9.50 -16.32 10.85
C MET A 476 -8.35 -16.38 11.87
N GLN A 477 -8.63 -16.11 13.14
CA GLN A 477 -7.65 -16.20 14.22
C GLN A 477 -7.19 -17.64 14.43
N GLN A 478 -8.12 -18.61 14.41
CA GLN A 478 -7.77 -20.03 14.48
C GLN A 478 -6.77 -20.40 13.37
N LYS A 479 -7.10 -20.11 12.10
CA LYS A 479 -6.19 -20.37 10.98
C LYS A 479 -4.80 -19.73 11.16
N ARG A 480 -4.75 -18.50 11.70
CA ARG A 480 -3.51 -17.75 11.90
C ARG A 480 -2.64 -18.32 13.04
N TYR A 481 -3.26 -18.70 14.15
CA TYR A 481 -2.58 -19.15 15.36
C TYR A 481 -2.58 -20.68 15.52
N LYS A 482 -2.87 -21.42 14.45
CA LYS A 482 -2.79 -22.88 14.42
C LYS A 482 -1.38 -23.35 14.85
N GLY A 483 -1.34 -24.25 15.83
CA GLY A 483 -0.09 -24.82 16.36
C GLY A 483 0.63 -23.95 17.39
N TYR A 484 -0.01 -22.89 17.89
CA TYR A 484 0.42 -22.19 19.10
C TYR A 484 -0.47 -22.60 20.28
N ASN A 485 0.10 -22.63 21.48
CA ASN A 485 -0.64 -22.87 22.72
C ASN A 485 -0.54 -21.67 23.69
N PRO A 486 -1.07 -20.48 23.32
CA PRO A 486 -1.01 -19.30 24.18
C PRO A 486 -2.06 -19.36 25.29
N LYS A 487 -1.80 -18.68 26.42
CA LYS A 487 -2.86 -18.35 27.38
C LYS A 487 -3.80 -17.31 26.73
N LEU A 488 -5.06 -17.70 26.53
CA LEU A 488 -6.05 -16.87 25.86
C LEU A 488 -7.04 -16.26 26.86
N ILE A 489 -7.37 -15.00 26.61
CA ILE A 489 -8.39 -14.26 27.36
C ILE A 489 -9.35 -13.57 26.39
N SER A 490 -10.60 -13.43 26.80
CA SER A 490 -11.65 -12.74 26.04
C SER A 490 -12.15 -11.52 26.80
N LEU A 491 -12.52 -10.48 26.04
CA LEU A 491 -13.28 -9.32 26.51
C LEU A 491 -14.64 -9.35 25.81
N GLY A 492 -15.67 -9.78 26.53
CA GLY A 492 -16.97 -10.12 25.93
C GLY A 492 -16.80 -11.20 24.84
N PRO A 493 -17.34 -10.99 23.63
CA PRO A 493 -17.25 -11.97 22.53
C PRO A 493 -15.90 -11.95 21.78
N VAL A 494 -14.92 -11.14 22.21
CA VAL A 494 -13.68 -10.93 21.47
C VAL A 494 -12.49 -11.54 22.20
N VAL A 495 -11.90 -12.59 21.62
CA VAL A 495 -10.64 -13.17 22.08
C VAL A 495 -9.47 -12.26 21.70
N LEU A 496 -8.62 -11.93 22.67
CA LEU A 496 -7.43 -11.12 22.44
C LEU A 496 -6.35 -11.91 21.70
N ALA A 497 -5.70 -11.26 20.74
CA ALA A 497 -4.66 -11.84 19.91
C ALA A 497 -3.38 -12.09 20.73
N PRO A 498 -2.81 -13.31 20.71
CA PRO A 498 -1.53 -13.58 21.35
C PRO A 498 -0.41 -12.78 20.69
N ILE A 499 0.37 -12.04 21.49
CA ILE A 499 1.41 -11.13 20.98
C ILE A 499 2.55 -11.89 20.29
N HIS A 500 3.08 -12.93 20.94
CA HIS A 500 4.24 -13.71 20.50
C HIS A 500 3.99 -14.61 19.28
N ALA A 501 2.73 -14.85 18.91
CA ALA A 501 2.36 -15.90 17.97
C ALA A 501 2.52 -15.49 16.50
N GLN A 502 3.78 -15.38 16.06
CA GLN A 502 4.14 -15.20 14.65
C GLN A 502 5.41 -16.00 14.32
N LYS A 503 5.35 -16.75 13.22
CA LYS A 503 6.49 -17.48 12.65
C LYS A 503 7.10 -16.67 11.52
N HIS A 504 8.39 -16.90 11.28
CA HIS A 504 9.07 -16.33 10.13
C HIS A 504 8.41 -16.79 8.82
N GLU A 505 8.17 -15.85 7.91
CA GLU A 505 7.78 -16.11 6.53
C GLU A 505 8.87 -15.59 5.59
N ALA A 506 9.42 -16.47 4.76
CA ALA A 506 10.43 -16.07 3.79
C ALA A 506 9.84 -15.04 2.80
N PRO A 507 10.47 -13.85 2.66
CA PRO A 507 9.99 -12.85 1.74
C PRO A 507 10.28 -13.24 0.29
N MET A 508 9.32 -12.99 -0.60
CA MET A 508 9.51 -13.17 -2.04
C MET A 508 9.90 -11.84 -2.70
N ASN A 509 10.81 -11.90 -3.67
CA ASN A 509 11.14 -10.75 -4.49
C ASN A 509 9.90 -10.28 -5.27
N PHE A 510 9.76 -8.97 -5.41
CA PHE A 510 8.69 -8.38 -6.21
C PHE A 510 8.86 -8.75 -7.68
N ASN A 511 7.78 -9.24 -8.29
CA ASN A 511 7.75 -9.49 -9.72
C ASN A 511 7.65 -8.14 -10.45
N GLN A 512 8.70 -7.78 -11.20
CA GLN A 512 8.77 -6.48 -11.89
C GLN A 512 7.78 -6.35 -13.05
N ASN A 513 7.18 -7.46 -13.52
CA ASN A 513 6.11 -7.43 -14.52
C ASN A 513 4.76 -6.99 -13.93
N ILE A 514 4.63 -6.92 -12.60
CA ILE A 514 3.44 -6.39 -11.95
C ILE A 514 3.39 -4.88 -12.18
N SER A 515 2.39 -4.44 -12.93
CA SER A 515 2.10 -3.03 -13.19
C SER A 515 0.60 -2.80 -13.13
N ASN A 516 0.21 -1.59 -12.71
CA ASN A 516 -1.18 -1.16 -12.81
C ASN A 516 -1.56 -0.76 -14.24
N TYR A 517 -0.57 -0.45 -15.08
CA TYR A 517 -0.76 0.22 -16.36
C TYR A 517 -0.50 -0.69 -17.57
N THR A 518 -0.44 -2.00 -17.34
CA THR A 518 -0.37 -3.00 -18.40
C THR A 518 -1.38 -4.10 -18.13
N SER A 519 -2.07 -4.55 -19.17
CA SER A 519 -3.07 -5.62 -19.07
C SER A 519 -2.47 -6.89 -18.45
N ASN A 520 -1.28 -7.29 -18.89
CA ASN A 520 -0.57 -8.45 -18.32
C ASN A 520 -0.17 -8.23 -16.84
N GLY A 521 0.31 -7.03 -16.51
CA GLY A 521 0.67 -6.68 -15.14
C GLY A 521 -0.53 -6.72 -14.19
N ARG A 522 -1.69 -6.22 -14.62
CA ARG A 522 -2.94 -6.30 -13.86
C ARG A 522 -3.41 -7.74 -13.67
N LYS A 523 -3.30 -8.61 -14.69
CA LYS A 523 -3.61 -10.06 -14.58
C LYS A 523 -2.78 -10.75 -13.50
N LEU A 524 -1.50 -10.37 -13.32
CA LEU A 524 -0.66 -10.92 -12.24
C LEU A 524 -1.12 -10.50 -10.83
N ILE A 525 -1.81 -9.37 -10.72
CA ILE A 525 -2.44 -8.90 -9.47
C ILE A 525 -3.81 -9.58 -9.27
N HIS A 526 -4.49 -9.93 -10.37
CA HIS A 526 -5.87 -10.38 -10.41
C HIS A 526 -6.07 -11.70 -11.17
N ASN A 527 -6.31 -12.80 -10.45
CA ASN A 527 -6.98 -13.96 -11.04
C ASN A 527 -8.51 -13.71 -11.02
N LYS A 528 -9.09 -13.34 -12.17
CA LYS A 528 -10.52 -13.23 -12.53
C LYS A 528 -11.46 -12.69 -11.42
N LEU A 529 -11.75 -11.39 -11.44
CA LEU A 529 -12.78 -10.79 -10.58
C LEU A 529 -13.57 -9.68 -11.29
N MET A 530 -14.32 -10.06 -12.32
CA MET A 530 -15.55 -9.35 -12.71
C MET A 530 -16.59 -10.40 -13.10
N LYS A 531 -17.73 -10.39 -12.41
CA LYS A 531 -18.96 -11.10 -12.84
C LYS A 531 -19.97 -10.14 -13.49
N ILE A 532 -19.63 -8.85 -13.55
CA ILE A 532 -20.46 -7.77 -14.10
C ILE A 532 -19.70 -7.23 -15.32
N ALA A 533 -20.41 -6.96 -16.41
CA ALA A 533 -19.82 -6.36 -17.59
C ALA A 533 -19.37 -4.92 -17.31
N GLU A 534 -18.23 -4.52 -17.89
CA GLU A 534 -17.65 -3.18 -17.73
C GLU A 534 -18.59 -2.08 -18.28
N THR A 535 -19.23 -2.36 -19.42
CA THR A 535 -20.26 -1.51 -20.04
C THR A 535 -21.42 -1.18 -19.11
N THR A 536 -21.86 -2.15 -18.29
CA THR A 536 -22.93 -1.92 -17.31
C THR A 536 -22.50 -0.91 -16.24
N ILE A 537 -21.26 -0.98 -15.77
CA ILE A 537 -20.78 -0.04 -14.75
C ILE A 537 -20.63 1.37 -15.33
N ALA A 538 -20.10 1.48 -16.55
CA ALA A 538 -19.97 2.77 -17.25
C ALA A 538 -21.33 3.47 -17.40
N ALA A 539 -22.36 2.76 -17.84
CA ALA A 539 -23.71 3.32 -17.97
C ALA A 539 -24.30 3.80 -16.63
N ILE A 540 -24.10 3.03 -15.55
CA ILE A 540 -24.57 3.42 -14.19
C ILE A 540 -23.85 4.67 -13.69
N MET A 541 -22.60 4.88 -14.12
CA MET A 541 -21.86 6.08 -13.79
C MET A 541 -22.37 7.32 -14.52
N GLU A 542 -22.86 7.19 -15.75
CA GLU A 542 -23.35 8.35 -16.51
C GLU A 542 -24.69 8.88 -15.96
N GLN A 543 -25.47 8.02 -15.31
CA GLN A 543 -26.76 8.35 -14.69
C GLN A 543 -26.61 9.16 -13.39
N TYR A 544 -26.22 10.42 -13.49
CA TYR A 544 -26.18 11.33 -12.34
C TYR A 544 -27.55 11.94 -12.05
N LEU A 545 -27.94 11.91 -10.78
CA LEU A 545 -29.10 12.62 -10.24
C LEU A 545 -28.64 13.99 -9.74
N SER A 546 -29.13 15.07 -10.35
CA SER A 546 -28.70 16.44 -10.08
C SER A 546 -28.95 16.89 -8.63
N ASP A 547 -29.97 16.33 -7.98
CA ASP A 547 -30.39 16.59 -6.60
C ASP A 547 -29.59 15.80 -5.55
N ARG A 548 -28.66 14.92 -5.96
CA ARG A 548 -27.94 14.03 -5.04
C ARG A 548 -26.46 14.36 -4.89
N SER A 549 -25.98 14.11 -3.68
CA SER A 549 -24.60 14.36 -3.27
C SER A 549 -23.59 13.50 -4.05
N ILE A 550 -22.35 13.95 -4.18
CA ILE A 550 -21.27 13.11 -4.73
C ILE A 550 -21.05 11.83 -3.89
N GLU A 551 -21.30 11.90 -2.58
CA GLU A 551 -21.22 10.74 -1.71
C GLU A 551 -22.26 9.67 -2.03
N TYR A 552 -23.51 10.06 -2.28
CA TYR A 552 -24.56 9.13 -2.70
C TYR A 552 -24.15 8.40 -3.97
N HIS A 553 -23.70 9.12 -4.99
CA HIS A 553 -23.29 8.53 -6.27
C HIS A 553 -22.12 7.55 -6.12
N ASP A 554 -21.07 7.95 -5.39
CA ASP A 554 -19.89 7.12 -5.13
C ASP A 554 -20.23 5.83 -4.35
N ASN A 555 -21.09 5.95 -3.33
CA ASN A 555 -21.52 4.84 -2.49
C ASN A 555 -22.53 3.94 -3.23
N ARG A 556 -23.42 4.48 -4.07
CA ARG A 556 -24.36 3.75 -4.93
C ARG A 556 -23.62 2.77 -5.84
N ILE A 557 -22.63 3.25 -6.58
CA ILE A 557 -21.80 2.41 -7.47
C ILE A 557 -21.07 1.35 -6.66
N SER A 558 -20.45 1.75 -5.54
CA SER A 558 -19.76 0.82 -4.64
C SER A 558 -20.70 -0.28 -4.14
N LYS A 559 -21.96 0.06 -3.85
CA LYS A 559 -22.96 -0.87 -3.35
C LYS A 559 -23.41 -1.86 -4.42
N PHE A 560 -23.65 -1.38 -5.65
CA PHE A 560 -23.96 -2.22 -6.81
C PHE A 560 -22.87 -3.27 -7.04
N VAL A 561 -21.60 -2.83 -7.10
CA VAL A 561 -20.45 -3.72 -7.23
C VAL A 561 -20.31 -4.65 -6.01
N GLY A 562 -20.48 -4.12 -4.80
CA GLY A 562 -20.40 -4.87 -3.55
C GLY A 562 -21.43 -6.00 -3.48
N GLN A 563 -22.60 -5.80 -4.08
CA GLN A 563 -23.66 -6.79 -4.25
C GLN A 563 -23.50 -7.67 -5.50
N GLN A 564 -22.39 -7.55 -6.22
CA GLN A 564 -22.11 -8.28 -7.46
C GLN A 564 -23.16 -8.04 -8.55
N GLY A 565 -23.73 -6.84 -8.60
CA GLY A 565 -24.79 -6.48 -9.55
C GLY A 565 -26.08 -7.24 -9.31
N LYS A 566 -26.33 -7.70 -8.08
CA LYS A 566 -27.53 -8.46 -7.73
C LYS A 566 -28.45 -7.69 -6.79
N CYS A 567 -29.75 -7.89 -6.96
CA CYS A 567 -30.76 -7.43 -6.04
C CYS A 567 -30.53 -8.04 -4.65
N TYR A 568 -30.55 -7.21 -3.59
CA TYR A 568 -30.34 -7.66 -2.21
C TYR A 568 -31.39 -8.68 -1.75
N VAL A 569 -32.65 -8.50 -2.20
CA VAL A 569 -33.77 -9.34 -1.80
C VAL A 569 -33.81 -10.62 -2.64
N THR A 570 -33.95 -10.50 -3.95
CA THR A 570 -34.20 -11.65 -4.84
C THR A 570 -32.93 -12.39 -5.25
N GLY A 571 -31.77 -11.72 -5.25
CA GLY A 571 -30.51 -12.27 -5.75
C GLY A 571 -30.41 -12.33 -7.29
N LYS A 572 -31.43 -11.83 -8.02
CA LYS A 572 -31.41 -11.71 -9.49
C LYS A 572 -30.31 -10.74 -9.94
N LEU A 573 -29.70 -11.04 -11.08
CA LEU A 573 -28.72 -10.16 -11.71
C LEU A 573 -29.44 -8.94 -12.31
N LEU A 574 -28.90 -7.76 -12.05
CA LEU A 574 -29.45 -6.48 -12.49
C LEU A 574 -28.75 -6.02 -13.77
N GLY A 575 -29.53 -5.47 -14.68
CA GLY A 575 -29.04 -4.80 -15.89
C GLY A 575 -28.65 -3.35 -15.64
N ILE A 576 -28.60 -2.56 -16.71
CA ILE A 576 -28.30 -1.12 -16.66
C ILE A 576 -29.45 -0.34 -15.98
N ILE A 577 -30.70 -0.74 -16.24
CA ILE A 577 -31.93 -0.15 -15.73
C ILE A 577 -32.74 -1.17 -14.90
N GLY A 578 -33.87 -0.74 -14.32
CA GLY A 578 -34.81 -1.63 -13.60
C GLY A 578 -34.49 -1.84 -12.12
N TRP A 579 -33.59 -1.05 -11.56
CA TRP A 579 -33.20 -1.12 -10.15
C TRP A 579 -33.07 0.26 -9.53
N HIS A 580 -33.17 0.31 -8.20
CA HIS A 580 -33.07 1.52 -7.41
C HIS A 580 -32.05 1.36 -6.28
N CYS A 581 -31.36 2.44 -5.93
CA CYS A 581 -30.53 2.50 -4.74
C CYS A 581 -31.33 3.07 -3.58
N HIS A 582 -31.77 2.18 -2.71
CA HIS A 582 -32.61 2.46 -1.56
C HIS A 582 -31.78 2.86 -0.35
N HIS A 583 -32.21 3.91 0.37
CA HIS A 583 -31.73 4.23 1.70
C HIS A 583 -32.49 3.39 2.74
N ILE A 584 -31.78 2.53 3.47
CA ILE A 584 -32.32 1.65 4.52
C ILE A 584 -33.06 2.49 5.57
N ILE A 585 -32.44 3.57 6.03
CA ILE A 585 -33.08 4.64 6.80
C ILE A 585 -33.32 5.81 5.84
N PRO A 586 -34.56 6.28 5.65
CA PRO A 586 -34.88 7.32 4.68
C PRO A 586 -34.02 8.58 4.82
N PHE A 587 -33.57 9.12 3.69
CA PHE A 587 -32.65 10.26 3.65
C PHE A 587 -33.19 11.50 4.38
N HIS A 588 -34.49 11.78 4.32
CA HIS A 588 -35.08 12.91 5.02
C HIS A 588 -34.99 12.80 6.56
N LYS A 589 -34.83 11.59 7.12
CA LYS A 589 -34.73 11.36 8.57
C LYS A 589 -33.34 11.64 9.12
N ASN A 590 -32.28 11.22 8.42
CA ASN A 590 -30.91 11.28 8.97
C ASN A 590 -29.86 11.92 8.05
N LYS A 591 -30.25 12.29 6.82
CA LYS A 591 -29.36 12.84 5.78
C LYS A 591 -28.09 11.99 5.57
N ASP A 592 -28.20 10.66 5.71
CA ASP A 592 -27.05 9.73 5.66
C ASP A 592 -26.94 9.00 4.31
N ASP A 593 -26.01 9.46 3.47
CA ASP A 593 -25.64 8.80 2.21
C ASP A 593 -24.54 7.74 2.38
N SER A 594 -24.19 7.35 3.61
CA SER A 594 -23.11 6.40 3.85
C SER A 594 -23.39 5.03 3.23
N TYR A 595 -22.33 4.35 2.79
CA TYR A 595 -22.39 2.99 2.22
C TYR A 595 -23.18 1.98 3.08
N LYS A 596 -23.19 2.18 4.42
CA LYS A 596 -23.93 1.31 5.35
C LYS A 596 -25.44 1.50 5.24
N ASN A 597 -25.89 2.71 4.91
CA ASN A 597 -27.30 3.06 4.79
C ASN A 597 -27.86 2.78 3.38
N LEU A 598 -27.06 2.36 2.41
CA LEU A 598 -27.52 2.10 1.04
C LEU A 598 -27.71 0.61 0.77
N VAL A 599 -28.67 0.26 -0.09
CA VAL A 599 -28.86 -1.10 -0.62
C VAL A 599 -29.41 -1.04 -2.05
N ILE A 600 -28.98 -1.96 -2.90
CA ILE A 600 -29.47 -2.06 -4.29
C ILE A 600 -30.58 -3.11 -4.38
N VAL A 601 -31.73 -2.72 -4.92
CA VAL A 601 -32.93 -3.55 -5.10
C VAL A 601 -33.57 -3.31 -6.46
N GLU A 602 -34.37 -4.26 -6.95
CA GLU A 602 -35.22 -4.05 -8.14
C GLU A 602 -36.27 -2.97 -7.88
N ASN A 603 -36.77 -2.31 -8.94
CA ASN A 603 -37.78 -1.25 -8.81
C ASN A 603 -39.06 -1.75 -8.13
N ASP A 604 -39.50 -2.97 -8.43
CA ASP A 604 -40.68 -3.57 -7.81
C ASP A 604 -40.47 -3.84 -6.31
N ILE A 605 -39.27 -4.25 -5.94
CA ILE A 605 -38.89 -4.43 -4.53
C ILE A 605 -38.80 -3.08 -3.83
N HIS A 606 -38.29 -2.05 -4.49
CA HIS A 606 -38.28 -0.69 -3.95
C HIS A 606 -39.71 -0.19 -3.69
N ARG A 607 -40.63 -0.41 -4.63
CA ARG A 607 -42.06 -0.12 -4.45
C ARG A 607 -42.63 -0.90 -3.27
N LEU A 608 -42.38 -2.20 -3.20
CA LEU A 608 -42.85 -3.08 -2.11
C LEU A 608 -42.37 -2.64 -0.72
N ILE A 609 -41.18 -2.04 -0.61
CA ILE A 609 -40.66 -1.52 0.67
C ILE A 609 -41.49 -0.32 1.18
N HIS A 610 -42.03 0.50 0.28
CA HIS A 610 -42.75 1.73 0.65
C HIS A 610 -44.27 1.66 0.49
N MET A 611 -44.78 0.60 -0.13
CA MET A 611 -46.21 0.42 -0.42
C MET A 611 -47.01 0.04 0.83
N THR A 612 -48.23 0.56 0.93
CA THR A 612 -49.19 0.27 2.02
C THR A 612 -50.45 -0.46 1.55
N ASP A 613 -50.80 -0.36 0.27
CA ASP A 613 -51.95 -1.02 -0.36
C ASP A 613 -51.78 -2.54 -0.40
N GLU A 614 -52.63 -3.27 0.35
CA GLU A 614 -52.52 -4.72 0.55
C GLU A 614 -52.70 -5.54 -0.74
N VAL A 615 -53.59 -5.11 -1.63
CA VAL A 615 -53.87 -5.80 -2.91
C VAL A 615 -52.66 -5.70 -3.83
N LYS A 616 -52.08 -4.50 -3.98
CA LYS A 616 -50.88 -4.28 -4.80
C LYS A 616 -49.65 -4.96 -4.21
N ILE A 617 -49.52 -4.97 -2.89
CA ILE A 617 -48.47 -5.73 -2.17
C ILE A 617 -48.58 -7.21 -2.53
N TYR A 618 -49.77 -7.80 -2.42
CA TYR A 618 -49.99 -9.22 -2.73
C TYR A 618 -49.58 -9.57 -4.17
N ASN A 619 -50.02 -8.76 -5.14
CA ASN A 619 -49.68 -8.95 -6.54
C ASN A 619 -48.17 -8.92 -6.78
N LEU A 620 -47.45 -7.96 -6.20
CA LEU A 620 -45.99 -7.86 -6.33
C LEU A 620 -45.25 -9.02 -5.63
N LEU A 621 -45.76 -9.52 -4.51
CA LEU A 621 -45.19 -10.67 -3.80
C LEU A 621 -45.29 -11.95 -4.64
N VAL A 622 -46.43 -12.17 -5.29
CA VAL A 622 -46.67 -13.32 -6.18
C VAL A 622 -45.81 -13.21 -7.43
N MET A 623 -45.88 -12.08 -8.14
CA MET A 623 -45.12 -11.84 -9.40
C MET A 623 -43.60 -12.00 -9.22
N ASN A 624 -43.07 -11.61 -8.06
CA ASN A 624 -41.63 -11.68 -7.77
C ASN A 624 -41.20 -12.90 -6.94
N GLU A 625 -42.11 -13.84 -6.68
CA GLU A 625 -41.87 -15.05 -5.86
C GLU A 625 -41.22 -14.75 -4.50
N ILE A 626 -41.74 -13.74 -3.80
CA ILE A 626 -41.21 -13.26 -2.53
C ILE A 626 -41.83 -14.05 -1.37
N LYS A 627 -41.10 -15.05 -0.88
CA LYS A 627 -41.48 -15.88 0.28
C LYS A 627 -40.28 -16.19 1.18
N GLY A 628 -40.56 -16.66 2.40
CA GLY A 628 -39.56 -17.13 3.35
C GLY A 628 -38.44 -16.12 3.60
N ALA A 629 -37.20 -16.49 3.30
CA ALA A 629 -36.04 -15.62 3.52
C ALA A 629 -36.06 -14.31 2.72
N LYS A 630 -36.67 -14.28 1.52
CA LYS A 630 -36.80 -13.05 0.72
C LYS A 630 -37.75 -12.06 1.41
N LEU A 631 -38.88 -12.55 1.91
CA LEU A 631 -39.85 -11.75 2.65
C LEU A 631 -39.26 -11.17 3.94
N LYS A 632 -38.47 -11.96 4.69
CA LYS A 632 -37.75 -11.47 5.87
C LYS A 632 -36.83 -10.28 5.55
N ARG A 633 -36.16 -10.30 4.39
CA ARG A 633 -35.31 -9.17 3.96
C ARG A 633 -36.13 -7.94 3.61
N VAL A 634 -37.28 -8.09 2.96
CA VAL A 634 -38.20 -6.98 2.66
C VAL A 634 -38.71 -6.37 3.96
N ASN A 635 -39.22 -7.20 4.88
CA ASN A 635 -39.74 -6.72 6.17
C ASN A 635 -38.67 -6.01 7.00
N SER A 636 -37.45 -6.52 7.02
CA SER A 636 -36.33 -5.84 7.67
C SER A 636 -36.04 -4.44 7.08
N LEU A 637 -36.35 -4.19 5.80
CA LEU A 637 -36.23 -2.86 5.19
C LEU A 637 -37.48 -1.99 5.48
N ARG A 638 -38.68 -2.59 5.45
CA ARG A 638 -39.95 -1.93 5.80
C ARG A 638 -39.93 -1.35 7.21
N GLU A 639 -39.49 -2.15 8.18
CA GLU A 639 -39.33 -1.71 9.57
C GLU A 639 -38.40 -0.49 9.69
N LYS A 640 -37.34 -0.43 8.86
CA LYS A 640 -36.36 0.67 8.90
C LYS A 640 -36.89 1.96 8.26
N VAL A 641 -37.84 1.87 7.34
CA VAL A 641 -38.55 3.05 6.83
C VAL A 641 -39.71 3.48 7.74
N GLY A 642 -40.15 2.60 8.64
CA GLY A 642 -41.21 2.84 9.63
C GLY A 642 -42.56 2.26 9.26
N LEU A 643 -42.58 1.21 8.43
CA LEU A 643 -43.79 0.48 8.05
C LEU A 643 -43.83 -0.89 8.71
N GLU A 644 -45.04 -1.38 8.97
CA GLU A 644 -45.26 -2.71 9.53
C GLU A 644 -44.75 -3.83 8.59
N PRO A 645 -44.24 -4.95 9.16
CA PRO A 645 -43.90 -6.15 8.41
C PRO A 645 -45.10 -6.69 7.63
N ILE A 646 -44.85 -7.13 6.40
CA ILE A 646 -45.86 -7.82 5.60
C ILE A 646 -46.07 -9.22 6.20
N ASP A 647 -47.30 -9.53 6.61
CA ASP A 647 -47.75 -10.90 6.88
C ASP A 647 -48.55 -11.45 5.69
N LEU A 648 -47.94 -12.43 5.02
CA LEU A 648 -48.47 -13.05 3.81
C LEU A 648 -49.75 -13.87 4.08
N LYS A 649 -49.98 -14.32 5.32
CA LYS A 649 -51.21 -15.03 5.70
C LYS A 649 -52.36 -14.05 5.93
N SER A 650 -52.11 -12.98 6.68
CA SER A 650 -53.12 -11.94 6.93
C SER A 650 -53.60 -11.27 5.65
N ILE A 651 -52.69 -10.89 4.75
CA ILE A 651 -53.07 -10.23 3.48
C ILE A 651 -53.93 -11.15 2.60
N LYS A 652 -53.59 -12.44 2.51
CA LYS A 652 -54.42 -13.40 1.77
C LYS A 652 -55.84 -13.49 2.32
N LYS A 653 -55.98 -13.50 3.65
CA LYS A 653 -57.28 -13.54 4.33
C LYS A 653 -58.09 -12.27 4.06
N ASN A 654 -57.46 -11.10 4.15
CA ASN A 654 -58.13 -9.81 3.93
C ASN A 654 -58.61 -9.64 2.49
N ILE A 655 -57.83 -10.08 1.51
CA ILE A 655 -58.22 -10.02 0.09
C ILE A 655 -59.39 -10.96 -0.21
N LEU A 656 -59.39 -12.17 0.37
CA LEU A 656 -60.50 -13.14 0.24
C LEU A 656 -61.80 -12.71 0.93
N ILE A 657 -61.74 -11.77 1.89
CA ILE A 657 -62.91 -11.22 2.57
C ILE A 657 -63.45 -9.98 1.83
N ALA A 658 -62.60 -9.29 1.05
CA ALA A 658 -62.94 -8.07 0.31
C ALA A 658 -63.38 -8.33 -1.15
N SER A 659 -63.13 -9.54 -1.67
CA SER A 659 -63.64 -10.09 -2.95
C SER A 659 -64.90 -10.88 -2.73
#